data_AF-A0A951Q057-F1
#
_entry.id   AF-A0A951Q057-F1
#
_cell.length_a   1.000
_cell.length_b   1.000
_cell.length_c   1.000
_cell.angle_alpha   90.00
_cell.angle_beta   90.00
_cell.angle_gamma   90.00
#
_symmetry.space_group_name_H-M   'P 1'
#
loop_
_entity.id
_entity.type
_entity.pdbx_description
1 polymer ?
#
loop_
_entity_poly.entity_id
_entity_poly.type
_entity_poly.pdbx_seq_one_letter_code
_entity_poly.pdbx_strand_id
1 'polypeptide(L)'
;MTSSVQISPELCEAVLYDKINDAAIDVQQLMNSQLYDQALKTYHQILNNAALLSNAEQQGYVIVNLIRDERFAFQPLTQLPRQEQDKWVEWLGKVQEYALNLGEDASLSIAQHLELVAKGYQTLGRTDLAAIALQQATQAAQQISEPINRANEFIQLATMRLQFQNKAEAEQALTQALAAVEQIQSDDPYSQWNYLFSIALLYIQASEPQRALALAEKIANDYSPNSIRQEVVRDAVKRGDLQLAQTVTAKIQIAEYQANALVEMAVYWATHNQVRRGNRLFAQALKRVAKDDHAEAIQSTLIQTYQTSGQLTIALNAAQRITLDEPKALALGAIALGYAKANQFQQLQQVLAQLTGLIQSEAAVNPVGYVNNILQAAVNAEQYSFAMMVLNTVQNNADFLSKPGWYRQIVQAPLRSQNFDKALQLAKQIPNDFWPEERNTHLQEVAIAYANAQQWSRANEVLTQIENTTFTPYQVLARAELAAIAPTPEQFITLIQPAIEQAQALEPIAQKALAFAAIAQAYLRSGNEEQTQSFLQQAIQTVQQVEDEESLGRLFTQITDYLIQQRQYTAALTIAQANSVSYLRESSYDLIFQQALLSYGFYVALQVMELESLPDRQAAKLLAIAKTYAQLQRNEDALVLLDRAFKVAQQIADPESRMIQVSEYTEVPDESDRAHQYTRLVKLYVALERPDKVQQVIERIQSTTLRDYLQAWIHC
;
A
#
# COMPACT_ATOMS: atom_id res chain seq x y z
N MET A 1 -41.62 -35.29 11.74
CA MET A 1 -42.05 -34.36 12.81
C MET A 1 -41.16 -33.14 12.69
N THR A 2 -41.65 -32.09 12.04
CA THR A 2 -40.96 -30.80 11.88
C THR A 2 -41.00 -30.08 13.22
N SER A 3 -39.96 -30.26 14.03
CA SER A 3 -39.63 -29.32 15.10
C SER A 3 -39.41 -27.97 14.43
N SER A 4 -40.35 -27.03 14.59
CA SER A 4 -40.12 -25.63 14.25
C SER A 4 -39.07 -25.13 15.24
N VAL A 5 -37.79 -25.20 14.88
CA VAL A 5 -36.72 -24.60 15.67
C VAL A 5 -37.07 -23.12 15.77
N GLN A 6 -37.40 -22.65 16.97
CA GLN A 6 -37.74 -21.27 17.23
C GLN A 6 -36.43 -20.50 17.40
N ILE A 7 -35.93 -19.93 16.31
CA ILE A 7 -34.70 -19.14 16.31
C ILE A 7 -35.03 -17.73 16.80
N SER A 8 -34.26 -17.24 17.77
CA SER A 8 -34.53 -15.92 18.32
C SER A 8 -34.17 -14.83 17.29
N PRO A 9 -34.92 -13.72 17.24
CA PRO A 9 -34.58 -12.59 16.37
C PRO A 9 -33.15 -12.08 16.59
N GLU A 10 -32.68 -12.05 17.84
CA GLU A 10 -31.33 -11.60 18.19
C GLU A 10 -30.25 -12.48 17.55
N LEU A 11 -30.51 -13.79 17.47
CA LEU A 11 -29.59 -14.74 16.84
C LEU A 11 -29.58 -14.59 15.31
N CYS A 12 -30.73 -14.30 14.70
CA CYS A 12 -30.80 -13.97 13.29
C CYS A 12 -30.02 -12.70 12.95
N GLU A 13 -30.16 -11.64 13.77
CA GLU A 13 -29.40 -10.40 13.59
C GLU A 13 -27.88 -10.64 13.66
N ALA A 14 -27.42 -11.43 14.64
CA ALA A 14 -26.00 -11.78 14.75
C ALA A 14 -25.49 -12.54 13.52
N VAL A 15 -26.27 -13.50 13.01
CA VAL A 15 -25.91 -14.28 11.82
C VAL A 15 -25.93 -13.45 10.55
N LEU A 16 -26.90 -12.54 10.37
CA LEU A 16 -26.91 -11.60 9.25
C LEU A 16 -25.65 -10.73 9.26
N TYR A 17 -25.25 -10.24 10.43
CA TYR A 17 -24.03 -9.46 10.58
C TYR A 17 -22.77 -10.27 10.22
N ASP A 18 -22.68 -11.53 10.66
CA ASP A 18 -21.57 -12.41 10.29
C ASP A 18 -21.54 -12.74 8.80
N LYS A 19 -22.69 -12.98 8.17
CA LYS A 19 -22.81 -13.17 6.71
C LYS A 19 -22.25 -11.96 5.96
N ILE A 20 -22.55 -10.75 6.44
CA ILE A 20 -22.05 -9.50 5.87
C ILE A 20 -20.52 -9.40 6.01
N ASN A 21 -19.98 -9.67 7.20
CA ASN A 21 -18.54 -9.59 7.45
C ASN A 21 -17.74 -10.63 6.63
N ASP A 22 -18.21 -11.88 6.58
CA ASP A 22 -17.58 -12.94 5.78
C ASP A 22 -17.58 -12.58 4.29
N ALA A 23 -18.71 -12.08 3.79
CA ALA A 23 -18.85 -11.65 2.41
C ALA A 23 -17.97 -10.42 2.08
N ALA A 24 -17.78 -9.49 3.02
CA ALA A 24 -16.89 -8.34 2.83
C ALA A 24 -15.41 -8.76 2.68
N ILE A 25 -14.95 -9.75 3.45
CA ILE A 25 -13.62 -10.34 3.31
C ILE A 25 -13.48 -11.00 1.93
N ASP A 26 -14.51 -11.74 1.49
CA ASP A 26 -14.52 -12.40 0.19
C ASP A 26 -14.48 -11.41 -0.97
N VAL A 27 -15.23 -10.31 -0.90
CA VAL A 27 -15.13 -9.21 -1.86
C VAL A 27 -13.71 -8.71 -1.96
N GLN A 28 -13.01 -8.53 -0.83
CA GLN A 28 -11.64 -8.02 -0.84
C GLN A 28 -10.70 -8.98 -1.60
N GLN A 29 -10.83 -10.29 -1.35
CA GLN A 29 -10.04 -11.28 -2.06
C GLN A 29 -10.37 -11.30 -3.57
N LEU A 30 -11.66 -11.27 -3.92
CA LEU A 30 -12.13 -11.33 -5.32
C LEU A 30 -11.67 -10.12 -6.13
N MET A 31 -11.75 -8.90 -5.56
CA MET A 31 -11.29 -7.68 -6.20
C MET A 31 -9.77 -7.68 -6.42
N ASN A 32 -8.98 -8.15 -5.43
CA ASN A 32 -7.52 -8.31 -5.58
C ASN A 32 -7.15 -9.31 -6.68
N SER A 33 -7.97 -10.34 -6.86
CA SER A 33 -7.83 -11.34 -7.91
C SER A 33 -8.46 -10.93 -9.25
N GLN A 34 -8.99 -9.71 -9.37
CA GLN A 34 -9.65 -9.18 -10.57
C GLN A 34 -10.88 -9.98 -11.03
N LEU A 35 -11.54 -10.68 -10.09
CA LEU A 35 -12.75 -11.47 -10.33
C LEU A 35 -14.01 -10.60 -10.13
N TYR A 36 -14.12 -9.53 -10.92
CA TYR A 36 -15.09 -8.44 -10.69
C TYR A 36 -16.56 -8.87 -10.77
N ASP A 37 -16.93 -9.76 -11.70
CA ASP A 37 -18.33 -10.25 -11.78
C ASP A 37 -18.72 -11.05 -10.51
N GLN A 38 -17.78 -11.75 -9.89
CA GLN A 38 -18.02 -12.49 -8.65
C GLN A 38 -18.08 -11.53 -7.46
N ALA A 39 -17.15 -10.57 -7.40
CA ALA A 39 -17.18 -9.52 -6.38
C ALA A 39 -18.51 -8.76 -6.40
N LEU A 40 -19.02 -8.39 -7.58
CA LEU A 40 -20.29 -7.68 -7.74
C LEU A 40 -21.48 -8.50 -7.21
N LYS A 41 -21.51 -9.82 -7.46
CA LYS A 41 -22.53 -10.71 -6.90
C LYS A 41 -22.48 -10.71 -5.37
N THR A 42 -21.29 -10.79 -4.80
CA THR A 42 -21.11 -10.76 -3.34
C THR A 42 -21.51 -9.40 -2.76
N TYR A 43 -21.20 -8.29 -3.44
CA TYR A 43 -21.69 -6.96 -3.05
C TYR A 43 -23.23 -6.87 -3.03
N HIS A 44 -23.92 -7.49 -3.99
CA HIS A 44 -25.38 -7.59 -3.95
C HIS A 44 -25.89 -8.40 -2.76
N GLN A 45 -25.23 -9.51 -2.42
CA GLN A 45 -25.60 -10.31 -1.25
C GLN A 45 -25.45 -9.52 0.05
N ILE A 46 -24.36 -8.75 0.19
CA ILE A 46 -24.16 -7.91 1.37
C ILE A 46 -25.27 -6.87 1.48
N LEU A 47 -25.61 -6.19 0.38
CA LEU A 47 -26.68 -5.19 0.38
C LEU A 47 -28.03 -5.80 0.77
N ASN A 48 -28.35 -7.00 0.27
CA ASN A 48 -29.58 -7.70 0.61
C ASN A 48 -29.62 -8.10 2.09
N ASN A 49 -28.52 -8.61 2.65
CA ASN A 49 -28.45 -8.97 4.07
C ASN A 49 -28.49 -7.73 4.97
N ALA A 50 -27.85 -6.64 4.56
CA ALA A 50 -27.90 -5.37 5.30
C ALA A 50 -29.34 -4.87 5.44
N ALA A 51 -30.15 -4.99 4.39
CA ALA A 51 -31.56 -4.59 4.40
C ALA A 51 -32.43 -5.40 5.40
N LEU A 52 -31.96 -6.56 5.85
CA LEU A 52 -32.66 -7.41 6.82
C LEU A 52 -32.29 -7.08 8.27
N LEU A 53 -31.24 -6.29 8.51
CA LEU A 53 -30.86 -5.88 9.86
C LEU A 53 -31.91 -4.95 10.46
N SER A 54 -32.20 -5.13 11.74
CA SER A 54 -33.18 -4.33 12.49
C SER A 54 -32.69 -2.93 12.90
N ASN A 55 -31.37 -2.73 12.97
CA ASN A 55 -30.75 -1.49 13.45
C ASN A 55 -30.27 -0.60 12.29
N ALA A 56 -30.88 0.58 12.15
CA ALA A 56 -30.54 1.56 11.10
C ALA A 56 -29.08 2.07 11.16
N GLU A 57 -28.47 2.14 12.34
CA GLU A 57 -27.06 2.51 12.50
C GLU A 57 -26.14 1.41 11.94
N GLN A 58 -26.45 0.15 12.23
CA GLN A 58 -25.73 -1.00 11.69
C GLN A 58 -25.92 -1.10 10.17
N GLN A 59 -27.14 -0.90 9.68
CA GLN A 59 -27.45 -0.81 8.25
C GLN A 59 -26.57 0.24 7.56
N GLY A 60 -26.46 1.43 8.14
CA GLY A 60 -25.61 2.49 7.60
C GLY A 60 -24.13 2.14 7.64
N TYR A 61 -23.64 1.61 8.76
CA TYR A 61 -22.25 1.22 8.95
C TYR A 61 -21.75 0.22 7.90
N VAL A 62 -22.59 -0.76 7.55
CA VAL A 62 -22.28 -1.75 6.51
C VAL A 62 -22.04 -1.06 5.17
N ILE A 63 -22.91 -0.13 4.77
CA ILE A 63 -22.77 0.59 3.49
C ILE A 63 -21.50 1.43 3.46
N VAL A 64 -21.23 2.21 4.52
CA VAL A 64 -19.99 3.00 4.60
C VAL A 64 -18.79 2.11 4.33
N ASN A 65 -18.68 0.97 5.01
CA ASN A 65 -17.53 0.09 4.84
C ASN A 65 -17.39 -0.48 3.43
N LEU A 66 -18.50 -0.71 2.71
CA LEU A 66 -18.46 -1.23 1.35
C LEU A 66 -17.94 -0.24 0.32
N ILE A 67 -18.27 1.06 0.46
CA ILE A 67 -17.97 2.08 -0.55
C ILE A 67 -16.95 3.13 -0.10
N ARG A 68 -16.45 3.06 1.15
CA ARG A 68 -15.50 4.04 1.71
C ARG A 68 -14.13 3.99 1.04
N ASP A 69 -13.59 2.80 0.76
CA ASP A 69 -12.26 2.68 0.16
C ASP A 69 -12.34 2.73 -1.37
N GLU A 70 -12.42 3.94 -1.92
CA GLU A 70 -12.50 4.18 -3.37
C GLU A 70 -11.35 3.51 -4.15
N ARG A 71 -10.14 3.52 -3.59
CA ARG A 71 -8.95 2.93 -4.22
C ARG A 71 -9.11 1.43 -4.40
N PHE A 72 -9.85 0.80 -3.51
CA PHE A 72 -10.13 -0.62 -3.54
C PHE A 72 -11.39 -0.95 -4.32
N ALA A 73 -12.48 -0.22 -4.07
CA ALA A 73 -13.80 -0.51 -4.61
C ALA A 73 -13.99 -0.05 -6.06
N PHE A 74 -13.54 1.15 -6.41
CA PHE A 74 -13.89 1.78 -7.70
C PHE A 74 -12.70 2.00 -8.63
N GLN A 75 -11.52 2.32 -8.10
CA GLN A 75 -10.34 2.58 -8.94
C GLN A 75 -9.98 1.41 -9.88
N PRO A 76 -10.01 0.13 -9.45
CA PRO A 76 -9.72 -0.99 -10.35
C PRO A 76 -10.73 -1.10 -11.49
N LEU A 77 -11.99 -0.72 -11.24
CA LEU A 77 -13.09 -0.80 -12.21
C LEU A 77 -12.94 0.19 -13.38
N THR A 78 -12.15 1.26 -13.20
CA THR A 78 -11.89 2.24 -14.27
C THR A 78 -11.19 1.64 -15.49
N GLN A 79 -10.51 0.49 -15.31
CA GLN A 79 -9.83 -0.23 -16.38
C GLN A 79 -10.76 -1.17 -17.16
N LEU A 80 -11.98 -1.40 -16.66
CA LEU A 80 -12.94 -2.29 -17.32
C LEU A 80 -13.62 -1.63 -18.51
N PRO A 81 -14.11 -2.41 -19.49
CA PRO A 81 -14.98 -1.91 -20.54
C PRO A 81 -16.19 -1.18 -19.95
N ARG A 82 -16.65 -0.13 -20.64
CA ARG A 82 -17.75 0.72 -20.15
C ARG A 82 -19.03 -0.07 -19.81
N GLN A 83 -19.34 -1.11 -20.59
CA GLN A 83 -20.49 -1.99 -20.36
C GLN A 83 -20.39 -2.77 -19.03
N GLU A 84 -19.18 -3.15 -18.62
CA GLU A 84 -18.98 -3.82 -17.33
C GLU A 84 -19.07 -2.82 -16.18
N GLN A 85 -18.54 -1.61 -16.37
CA GLN A 85 -18.72 -0.51 -15.40
C GLN A 85 -20.21 -0.19 -15.18
N ASP A 86 -21.04 -0.25 -16.23
CA ASP A 86 -22.48 0.04 -16.11
C ASP A 86 -23.20 -0.90 -15.12
N LYS A 87 -22.75 -2.16 -14.97
CA LYS A 87 -23.27 -3.07 -13.94
C LYS A 87 -22.98 -2.57 -12.51
N TRP A 88 -21.78 -2.03 -12.30
CA TRP A 88 -21.38 -1.45 -11.02
C TRP A 88 -22.07 -0.11 -10.75
N VAL A 89 -22.32 0.69 -11.80
CA VAL A 89 -23.12 1.92 -11.71
C VAL A 89 -24.56 1.60 -11.32
N GLU A 90 -25.15 0.52 -11.87
CA GLU A 90 -26.48 0.04 -11.47
C GLU A 90 -26.49 -0.38 -9.99
N TRP A 91 -25.47 -1.12 -9.54
CA TRP A 91 -25.35 -1.49 -8.13
C TRP A 91 -25.21 -0.25 -7.23
N LEU A 92 -24.39 0.74 -7.62
CA LEU A 92 -24.30 2.03 -6.91
C LEU A 92 -25.65 2.75 -6.83
N GLY A 93 -26.50 2.65 -7.88
CA GLY A 93 -27.86 3.15 -7.85
C GLY A 93 -28.71 2.48 -6.76
N LYS A 94 -28.57 1.17 -6.56
CA LYS A 94 -29.25 0.46 -5.47
C LYS A 94 -28.71 0.87 -4.10
N VAL A 95 -27.40 1.12 -3.98
CA VAL A 95 -26.82 1.66 -2.75
C VAL A 95 -27.34 3.06 -2.45
N GLN A 96 -27.50 3.90 -3.48
CA GLN A 96 -28.09 5.23 -3.36
C GLN A 96 -29.55 5.18 -2.89
N GLU A 97 -30.37 4.34 -3.51
CA GLU A 97 -31.76 4.10 -3.10
C GLU A 97 -31.84 3.58 -1.66
N TYR A 98 -30.96 2.64 -1.30
CA TYR A 98 -30.87 2.12 0.05
C TYR A 98 -30.53 3.22 1.06
N ALA A 99 -29.52 4.05 0.77
CA ALA A 99 -29.13 5.15 1.63
C ALA A 99 -30.29 6.12 1.88
N LEU A 100 -31.07 6.47 0.84
CA LEU A 100 -32.23 7.34 0.97
C LEU A 100 -33.36 6.76 1.84
N ASN A 101 -33.37 5.45 2.08
CA ASN A 101 -34.41 4.76 2.82
C ASN A 101 -34.04 4.44 4.29
N LEU A 102 -32.92 4.94 4.81
CA LEU A 102 -32.45 4.67 6.20
C LEU A 102 -33.31 5.31 7.32
N GLY A 103 -34.37 6.05 6.97
CA GLY A 103 -35.32 6.67 7.90
C GLY A 103 -35.11 8.17 8.11
N GLU A 104 -36.14 8.87 8.61
CA GLU A 104 -36.16 10.35 8.72
C GLU A 104 -35.10 10.91 9.68
N ASP A 105 -34.78 10.17 10.75
CA ASP A 105 -33.78 10.58 11.75
C ASP A 105 -32.32 10.33 11.31
N ALA A 106 -32.09 9.69 10.16
CA ALA A 106 -30.76 9.30 9.67
C ALA A 106 -30.09 10.35 8.76
N SER A 107 -30.55 11.60 8.78
CA SER A 107 -30.12 12.66 7.83
C SER A 107 -28.59 12.83 7.70
N LEU A 108 -27.84 12.66 8.80
CA LEU A 108 -26.37 12.69 8.77
C LEU A 108 -25.79 11.52 7.96
N SER A 109 -26.22 10.30 8.27
CA SER A 109 -25.78 9.09 7.56
C SER A 109 -26.18 9.11 6.09
N ILE A 110 -27.38 9.62 5.78
CA ILE A 110 -27.86 9.80 4.40
C ILE A 110 -26.91 10.72 3.64
N ALA A 111 -26.56 11.89 4.19
CA ALA A 111 -25.63 12.82 3.55
C ALA A 111 -24.28 12.14 3.27
N GLN A 112 -23.68 11.50 4.28
CA GLN A 112 -22.38 10.85 4.17
C GLN A 112 -22.36 9.70 3.16
N HIS A 113 -23.40 8.87 3.11
CA HIS A 113 -23.50 7.80 2.12
C HIS A 113 -23.61 8.34 0.71
N LEU A 114 -24.43 9.37 0.50
CA LEU A 114 -24.63 9.98 -0.81
C LEU A 114 -23.37 10.69 -1.30
N GLU A 115 -22.56 11.25 -0.41
CA GLU A 115 -21.22 11.75 -0.75
C GLU A 115 -20.31 10.62 -1.27
N LEU A 116 -20.26 9.47 -0.59
CA LEU A 116 -19.46 8.32 -1.05
C LEU A 116 -19.97 7.76 -2.38
N VAL A 117 -21.29 7.69 -2.57
CA VAL A 117 -21.91 7.32 -3.85
C VAL A 117 -21.52 8.30 -4.96
N ALA A 118 -21.56 9.61 -4.69
CA ALA A 118 -21.17 10.63 -5.65
C ALA A 118 -19.69 10.50 -6.07
N LYS A 119 -18.79 10.19 -5.13
CA LYS A 119 -17.39 9.84 -5.42
C LYS A 119 -17.32 8.63 -6.34
N GLY A 120 -17.99 7.53 -6.01
CA GLY A 120 -18.02 6.33 -6.85
C GLY A 120 -18.49 6.62 -8.29
N TYR A 121 -19.57 7.39 -8.46
CA TYR A 121 -20.02 7.83 -9.78
C TYR A 121 -18.98 8.68 -10.51
N GLN A 122 -18.33 9.62 -9.82
CA GLN A 122 -17.30 10.46 -10.41
C GLN A 122 -16.09 9.64 -10.88
N THR A 123 -15.60 8.69 -10.06
CA THR A 123 -14.49 7.79 -10.39
C THR A 123 -14.79 6.95 -11.63
N LEU A 124 -16.05 6.52 -11.80
CA LEU A 124 -16.52 5.79 -12.98
C LEU A 124 -16.92 6.72 -14.15
N GLY A 125 -16.73 8.03 -14.05
CA GLY A 125 -17.00 9.01 -15.10
C GLY A 125 -18.50 9.25 -15.38
N ARG A 126 -19.37 9.12 -14.38
CA ARG A 126 -20.82 9.42 -14.43
C ARG A 126 -21.15 10.74 -13.74
N THR A 127 -20.62 11.84 -14.26
CA THR A 127 -20.73 13.19 -13.66
C THR A 127 -22.17 13.62 -13.39
N ASP A 128 -23.12 13.29 -14.27
CA ASP A 128 -24.53 13.64 -14.08
C ASP A 128 -25.14 12.93 -12.86
N LEU A 129 -24.82 11.65 -12.66
CA LEU A 129 -25.27 10.88 -11.50
C LEU A 129 -24.60 11.36 -10.21
N ALA A 130 -23.30 11.71 -10.28
CA ALA A 130 -22.58 12.30 -9.16
C ALA A 130 -23.22 13.63 -8.72
N ALA A 131 -23.62 14.48 -9.66
CA ALA A 131 -24.32 15.73 -9.36
C ALA A 131 -25.68 15.51 -8.69
N ILE A 132 -26.45 14.52 -9.15
CA ILE A 132 -27.74 14.15 -8.53
C ILE A 132 -27.51 13.66 -7.09
N ALA A 133 -26.54 12.78 -6.87
CA ALA A 133 -26.22 12.28 -5.53
C ALA A 133 -25.77 13.42 -4.59
N LEU A 134 -24.93 14.36 -5.05
CA LEU A 134 -24.53 15.54 -4.26
C LEU A 134 -25.70 16.48 -3.96
N GLN A 135 -26.66 16.61 -4.88
CA GLN A 135 -27.87 17.40 -4.64
C GLN A 135 -28.73 16.77 -3.54
N GLN A 136 -28.90 15.45 -3.57
CA GLN A 136 -29.62 14.72 -2.52
C GLN A 136 -28.87 14.78 -1.18
N ALA A 137 -27.53 14.64 -1.19
CA ALA A 137 -26.69 14.82 -0.01
C ALA A 137 -26.86 16.22 0.60
N THR A 138 -26.94 17.25 -0.25
CA THR A 138 -27.23 18.63 0.18
C THR A 138 -28.60 18.75 0.86
N GLN A 139 -29.62 18.08 0.34
CA GLN A 139 -30.96 18.07 0.95
C GLN A 139 -30.95 17.36 2.31
N ALA A 140 -30.27 16.21 2.41
CA ALA A 140 -30.10 15.50 3.67
C ALA A 140 -29.34 16.34 4.70
N ALA A 141 -28.24 17.00 4.29
CA ALA A 141 -27.45 17.88 5.14
C ALA A 141 -28.28 19.05 5.71
N GLN A 142 -29.23 19.59 4.95
CA GLN A 142 -30.14 20.65 5.44
C GLN A 142 -31.04 20.19 6.58
N GLN A 143 -31.41 18.90 6.63
CA GLN A 143 -32.27 18.34 7.66
C GLN A 143 -31.53 17.91 8.93
N ILE A 144 -30.19 17.97 8.95
CA ILE A 144 -29.40 17.64 10.14
C ILE A 144 -29.69 18.64 11.24
N SER A 145 -30.20 18.18 12.38
CA SER A 145 -30.57 19.02 13.52
C SER A 145 -29.37 19.69 14.18
N GLU A 146 -28.30 18.92 14.43
CA GLU A 146 -27.11 19.40 15.15
C GLU A 146 -26.26 20.36 14.30
N PRO A 147 -26.06 21.62 14.72
CA PRO A 147 -25.33 22.62 13.93
C PRO A 147 -23.88 22.23 13.59
N ILE A 148 -23.21 21.50 14.50
CA ILE A 148 -21.84 21.02 14.30
C ILE A 148 -21.78 20.02 13.13
N ASN A 149 -22.62 18.99 13.18
CA ASN A 149 -22.68 17.98 12.11
C ASN A 149 -23.09 18.64 10.79
N ARG A 150 -24.09 19.52 10.82
CA ARG A 150 -24.54 20.26 9.64
C ARG A 150 -23.42 21.11 9.01
N ALA A 151 -22.61 21.80 9.83
CA ALA A 151 -21.47 22.57 9.34
C ALA A 151 -20.41 21.66 8.70
N ASN A 152 -20.08 20.53 9.32
CA ASN A 152 -19.13 19.55 8.78
C ASN A 152 -19.56 19.01 7.42
N GLU A 153 -20.82 18.58 7.29
CA GLU A 153 -21.32 18.03 6.02
C GLU A 153 -21.28 19.09 4.91
N PHE A 154 -21.67 20.34 5.18
CA PHE A 154 -21.54 21.39 4.16
C PHE A 154 -20.09 21.73 3.78
N ILE A 155 -19.13 21.59 4.70
CA ILE A 155 -17.69 21.72 4.39
C ILE A 155 -17.24 20.56 3.48
N GLN A 156 -17.70 19.33 3.71
CA GLN A 156 -17.39 18.18 2.85
C GLN A 156 -18.01 18.34 1.46
N LEU A 157 -19.29 18.69 1.38
CA LEU A 157 -19.97 18.98 0.11
C LEU A 157 -19.26 20.08 -0.69
N ALA A 158 -18.82 21.16 -0.04
CA ALA A 158 -18.06 22.22 -0.70
C ALA A 158 -16.71 21.70 -1.23
N THR A 159 -16.02 20.88 -0.44
CA THR A 159 -14.74 20.25 -0.82
C THR A 159 -14.92 19.37 -2.06
N MET A 160 -15.92 18.49 -2.06
CA MET A 160 -16.21 17.58 -3.17
C MET A 160 -16.61 18.33 -4.44
N ARG A 161 -17.43 19.37 -4.31
CA ARG A 161 -17.82 20.21 -5.46
C ARG A 161 -16.63 20.94 -6.07
N LEU A 162 -15.68 21.43 -5.26
CA LEU A 162 -14.43 22.00 -5.78
C LEU A 162 -13.57 20.95 -6.49
N GLN A 163 -13.47 19.73 -5.94
CA GLN A 163 -12.78 18.61 -6.61
C GLN A 163 -13.43 18.26 -7.95
N PHE A 164 -14.77 18.34 -8.04
CA PHE A 164 -15.53 18.09 -9.26
C PHE A 164 -15.61 19.33 -10.18
N GLN A 165 -14.84 20.40 -9.87
CA GLN A 165 -14.78 21.65 -10.63
C GLN A 165 -16.10 22.44 -10.71
N ASN A 166 -17.05 22.20 -9.79
CA ASN A 166 -18.30 22.93 -9.67
C ASN A 166 -18.20 24.04 -8.61
N LYS A 167 -17.55 25.15 -8.99
CA LYS A 167 -17.30 26.30 -8.11
C LYS A 167 -18.61 26.93 -7.59
N ALA A 168 -19.63 27.06 -8.43
CA ALA A 168 -20.87 27.75 -8.06
C ALA A 168 -21.61 27.04 -6.93
N GLU A 169 -21.76 25.72 -7.01
CA GLU A 169 -22.41 24.96 -5.94
C GLU A 169 -21.51 24.82 -4.70
N ALA A 170 -20.19 24.85 -4.86
CA ALA A 170 -19.27 24.86 -3.73
C ALA A 170 -19.47 26.14 -2.89
N GLU A 171 -19.58 27.29 -3.53
CA GLU A 171 -19.87 28.56 -2.83
C GLU A 171 -21.22 28.55 -2.11
N GLN A 172 -22.23 27.89 -2.69
CA GLN A 172 -23.52 27.70 -2.02
C GLN A 172 -23.36 26.84 -0.76
N ALA A 173 -22.65 25.71 -0.85
CA ALA A 173 -22.36 24.87 0.30
C ALA A 173 -21.56 25.63 1.38
N LEU A 174 -20.56 26.42 1.01
CA LEU A 174 -19.80 27.24 1.98
C LEU A 174 -20.68 28.28 2.69
N THR A 175 -21.67 28.83 1.98
CA THR A 175 -22.64 29.76 2.57
C THR A 175 -23.53 29.04 3.59
N GLN A 176 -23.98 27.82 3.29
CA GLN A 176 -24.74 26.99 4.23
C GLN A 176 -23.88 26.55 5.42
N ALA A 177 -22.60 26.23 5.19
CA ALA A 177 -21.65 25.91 6.25
C ALA A 177 -21.50 27.08 7.23
N LEU A 178 -21.31 28.31 6.73
CA LEU A 178 -21.24 29.49 7.59
C LEU A 178 -22.51 29.71 8.41
N ALA A 179 -23.69 29.58 7.78
CA ALA A 179 -24.96 29.70 8.47
C ALA A 179 -25.14 28.64 9.58
N ALA A 180 -24.63 27.42 9.36
CA ALA A 180 -24.62 26.38 10.38
C ALA A 180 -23.64 26.70 11.52
N VAL A 181 -22.44 27.21 11.19
CA VAL A 181 -21.44 27.63 12.20
C VAL A 181 -21.97 28.75 13.09
N GLU A 182 -22.70 29.72 12.53
CA GLU A 182 -23.33 30.80 13.31
C GLU A 182 -24.36 30.30 14.32
N GLN A 183 -24.93 29.11 14.12
CA GLN A 183 -25.89 28.48 15.02
C GLN A 183 -25.25 27.57 16.09
N ILE A 184 -23.92 27.38 16.05
CA ILE A 184 -23.20 26.63 17.08
C ILE A 184 -23.19 27.47 18.36
N GLN A 185 -24.00 27.07 19.34
CA GLN A 185 -24.00 27.65 20.68
C GLN A 185 -22.79 27.13 21.46
N SER A 186 -21.89 28.02 21.88
CA SER A 186 -20.78 27.65 22.76
C SER A 186 -20.33 28.84 23.60
N ASP A 187 -20.04 28.58 24.87
CA ASP A 187 -19.37 29.52 25.78
C ASP A 187 -17.85 29.56 25.50
N ASP A 188 -17.33 28.61 24.73
CA ASP A 188 -15.94 28.50 24.34
C ASP A 188 -15.69 29.29 23.02
N PRO A 189 -14.86 30.36 23.07
CA PRO A 189 -14.52 31.15 21.88
C PRO A 189 -13.93 30.31 20.74
N TYR A 190 -13.34 29.15 21.04
CA TYR A 190 -12.59 28.32 20.10
C TYR A 190 -13.47 27.34 19.31
N SER A 191 -14.71 27.11 19.76
CA SER A 191 -15.61 26.09 19.20
C SER A 191 -15.99 26.31 17.74
N GLN A 192 -15.93 27.55 17.23
CA GLN A 192 -16.24 27.87 15.83
C GLN A 192 -14.99 27.92 14.92
N TRP A 193 -13.79 28.08 15.49
CA TRP A 193 -12.60 28.46 14.71
C TRP A 193 -12.14 27.40 13.73
N ASN A 194 -12.20 26.12 14.10
CA ASN A 194 -11.81 25.03 13.20
C ASN A 194 -12.67 25.03 11.93
N TYR A 195 -13.98 25.28 12.06
CA TYR A 195 -14.89 25.37 10.92
C TYR A 195 -14.63 26.61 10.08
N LEU A 196 -14.47 27.78 10.71
CA LEU A 196 -14.16 29.03 10.01
C LEU A 196 -12.82 28.95 9.26
N PHE A 197 -11.82 28.28 9.84
CA PHE A 197 -10.53 28.04 9.21
C PHE A 197 -10.69 27.15 7.96
N SER A 198 -11.36 26.01 8.08
CA SER A 198 -11.63 25.12 6.94
C SER A 198 -12.41 25.83 5.82
N ILE A 199 -13.45 26.59 6.16
CA ILE A 199 -14.23 27.38 5.21
C ILE A 199 -13.36 28.45 4.53
N ALA A 200 -12.47 29.12 5.28
CA ALA A 200 -11.55 30.10 4.72
C ALA A 200 -10.61 29.47 3.68
N LEU A 201 -10.05 28.29 3.95
CA LEU A 201 -9.21 27.57 2.99
C LEU A 201 -9.99 27.18 1.73
N LEU A 202 -11.24 26.75 1.88
CA LEU A 202 -12.10 26.42 0.73
C LEU A 202 -12.49 27.67 -0.07
N TYR A 203 -12.68 28.83 0.56
CA TYR A 203 -12.85 30.09 -0.17
C TYR A 203 -11.60 30.46 -0.98
N ILE A 204 -10.38 30.21 -0.47
CA ILE A 204 -9.15 30.42 -1.23
C ILE A 204 -9.15 29.51 -2.47
N GLN A 205 -9.46 28.21 -2.31
CA GLN A 205 -9.57 27.28 -3.44
C GLN A 205 -10.65 27.68 -4.45
N ALA A 206 -11.76 28.22 -3.97
CA ALA A 206 -12.80 28.81 -4.79
C ALA A 206 -12.40 30.15 -5.42
N SER A 207 -11.16 30.64 -5.28
CA SER A 207 -10.72 31.96 -5.78
C SER A 207 -11.48 33.15 -5.19
N GLU A 208 -11.93 33.06 -3.93
CA GLU A 208 -12.64 34.09 -3.18
C GLU A 208 -11.82 34.60 -1.96
N PRO A 209 -10.60 35.15 -2.18
CA PRO A 209 -9.66 35.46 -1.09
C PRO A 209 -10.18 36.53 -0.12
N GLN A 210 -11.05 37.44 -0.55
CA GLN A 210 -11.60 38.48 0.33
C GLN A 210 -12.52 37.89 1.39
N ARG A 211 -13.30 36.85 1.03
CA ARG A 211 -14.14 36.12 2.00
C ARG A 211 -13.28 35.37 3.00
N ALA A 212 -12.22 34.71 2.54
CA ALA A 212 -11.25 34.05 3.43
C ALA A 212 -10.58 35.04 4.41
N LEU A 213 -10.15 36.21 3.92
CA LEU A 213 -9.57 37.26 4.77
C LEU A 213 -10.57 37.81 5.79
N ALA A 214 -11.84 37.97 5.42
CA ALA A 214 -12.88 38.41 6.35
C ALA A 214 -13.10 37.40 7.49
N LEU A 215 -12.99 36.10 7.21
CA LEU A 215 -13.04 35.07 8.25
C LEU A 215 -11.79 35.08 9.14
N ALA A 216 -10.62 35.36 8.58
CA ALA A 216 -9.38 35.48 9.36
C ALA A 216 -9.48 36.57 10.43
N GLU A 217 -10.18 37.68 10.19
CA GLU A 217 -10.38 38.73 11.20
C GLU A 217 -11.33 38.32 12.34
N LYS A 218 -12.12 37.24 12.16
CA LYS A 218 -13.09 36.75 13.16
C LYS A 218 -12.52 35.65 14.07
N ILE A 219 -11.34 35.11 13.76
CA ILE A 219 -10.71 34.02 14.52
C ILE A 219 -9.78 34.64 15.56
N ALA A 220 -10.00 34.37 16.86
CA ALA A 220 -9.25 35.02 17.94
C ALA A 220 -7.92 34.31 18.32
N ASN A 221 -7.52 33.26 17.58
CA ASN A 221 -6.20 32.64 17.68
C ASN A 221 -5.16 33.49 16.91
N ASP A 222 -3.94 33.64 17.42
CA ASP A 222 -2.87 34.33 16.68
C ASP A 222 -2.32 33.50 15.51
N TYR A 223 -2.37 32.16 15.56
CA TYR A 223 -1.77 31.31 14.51
C TYR A 223 -2.66 31.20 13.26
N SER A 224 -3.96 30.94 13.44
CA SER A 224 -4.88 30.63 12.33
C SER A 224 -5.05 31.79 11.32
N PRO A 225 -5.19 33.07 11.71
CA PRO A 225 -5.26 34.19 10.77
C PRO A 225 -3.98 34.37 9.97
N ASN A 226 -2.80 34.17 10.59
CA ASN A 226 -1.52 34.25 9.89
C ASN A 226 -1.37 33.13 8.84
N SER A 227 -1.81 31.91 9.17
CA SER A 227 -1.87 30.79 8.23
C SER A 227 -2.81 31.07 7.06
N ILE A 228 -4.05 31.52 7.31
CA ILE A 228 -5.00 31.89 6.24
C ILE A 228 -4.39 32.97 5.34
N ARG A 229 -3.80 34.02 5.92
CA ARG A 229 -3.16 35.08 5.15
C ARG A 229 -1.98 34.57 4.31
N GLN A 230 -1.16 33.66 4.83
CA GLN A 230 -0.10 33.02 4.05
C GLN A 230 -0.67 32.23 2.87
N GLU A 231 -1.71 31.42 3.05
CA GLU A 231 -2.35 30.68 1.96
C GLU A 231 -2.99 31.60 0.91
N VAL A 232 -3.58 32.73 1.34
CA VAL A 232 -4.06 33.78 0.42
C VAL A 232 -2.90 34.35 -0.40
N VAL A 233 -1.74 34.60 0.22
CA VAL A 233 -0.54 35.04 -0.51
C VAL A 233 -0.10 33.99 -1.52
N ARG A 234 -0.04 32.72 -1.13
CA ARG A 234 0.35 31.61 -2.01
C ARG A 234 -0.55 31.51 -3.24
N ASP A 235 -1.85 31.53 -3.03
CA ASP A 235 -2.85 31.50 -4.09
C ASP A 235 -2.76 32.75 -4.99
N ALA A 236 -2.63 33.94 -4.39
CA ALA A 236 -2.48 35.20 -5.13
C ALA A 236 -1.21 35.19 -6.00
N VAL A 237 -0.08 34.69 -5.48
CA VAL A 237 1.17 34.50 -6.22
C VAL A 237 0.96 33.53 -7.39
N LYS A 238 0.29 32.40 -7.16
CA LYS A 238 -0.04 31.41 -8.21
C LYS A 238 -0.89 32.02 -9.33
N ARG A 239 -1.82 32.91 -9.00
CA ARG A 239 -2.68 33.64 -9.97
C ARG A 239 -2.04 34.89 -10.57
N GLY A 240 -0.85 35.29 -10.11
CA GLY A 240 -0.18 36.52 -10.54
C GLY A 240 -0.74 37.81 -9.94
N ASP A 241 -1.62 37.74 -8.94
CA ASP A 241 -2.16 38.89 -8.20
C ASP A 241 -1.17 39.36 -7.11
N LEU A 242 -0.08 39.97 -7.57
CA LEU A 242 1.03 40.36 -6.70
C LEU A 242 0.71 41.57 -5.83
N GLN A 243 -0.34 42.33 -6.15
CA GLN A 243 -0.80 43.44 -5.33
C GLN A 243 -1.53 42.92 -4.09
N LEU A 244 -2.42 41.94 -4.27
CA LEU A 244 -3.04 41.25 -3.14
C LEU A 244 -1.98 40.56 -2.28
N ALA A 245 -1.06 39.81 -2.89
CA ALA A 245 0.04 39.14 -2.19
C ALA A 245 0.86 40.11 -1.32
N GLN A 246 1.26 41.27 -1.87
CA GLN A 246 2.00 42.29 -1.11
C GLN A 246 1.19 42.86 0.06
N THR A 247 -0.08 43.20 -0.21
CA THR A 247 -0.97 43.81 0.77
C THR A 247 -1.24 42.86 1.94
N VAL A 248 -1.47 41.58 1.65
CA VAL A 248 -1.76 40.57 2.67
C VAL A 248 -0.49 40.21 3.45
N THR A 249 0.67 40.07 2.78
CA THR A 249 1.96 39.81 3.44
C THR A 249 2.30 40.87 4.50
N ALA A 250 1.99 42.14 4.23
CA ALA A 250 2.22 43.23 5.18
C ALA A 250 1.36 43.12 6.46
N LYS A 251 0.26 42.37 6.42
CA LYS A 251 -0.64 42.13 7.56
C LYS A 251 -0.28 40.88 8.38
N ILE A 252 0.67 40.07 7.92
CA ILE A 252 1.14 38.88 8.65
C ILE A 252 2.09 39.33 9.77
N GLN A 253 1.73 39.00 11.01
CA GLN A 253 2.44 39.44 12.21
C GLN A 253 3.52 38.44 12.64
N ILE A 254 3.26 37.13 12.53
CA ILE A 254 4.23 36.10 12.92
C ILE A 254 5.36 36.06 11.89
N ALA A 255 6.60 36.09 12.39
CA ALA A 255 7.81 36.25 11.58
C ALA A 255 7.97 35.15 10.52
N GLU A 256 7.75 33.90 10.92
CA GLU A 256 7.86 32.73 10.05
C GLU A 256 6.88 32.78 8.88
N TYR A 257 5.57 32.92 9.16
CA TYR A 257 4.53 33.04 8.13
C TYR A 257 4.80 34.20 7.17
N GLN A 258 5.28 35.34 7.69
CA GLN A 258 5.59 36.49 6.85
C GLN A 258 6.82 36.22 5.97
N ALA A 259 7.84 35.55 6.49
CA ALA A 259 9.01 35.17 5.71
C ALA A 259 8.68 34.14 4.61
N ASN A 260 7.80 33.18 4.90
CA ASN A 260 7.30 32.22 3.92
C ASN A 260 6.55 32.92 2.77
N ALA A 261 5.63 33.84 3.10
CA ALA A 261 4.93 34.67 2.10
C ALA A 261 5.91 35.50 1.24
N LEU A 262 6.94 36.09 1.87
CA LEU A 262 7.98 36.84 1.17
C LEU A 262 8.81 35.96 0.22
N VAL A 263 9.17 34.73 0.61
CA VAL A 263 9.97 33.85 -0.26
C VAL A 263 9.15 33.28 -1.42
N GLU A 264 7.88 32.98 -1.24
CA GLU A 264 6.99 32.56 -2.35
C GLU A 264 6.89 33.65 -3.42
N MET A 265 6.69 34.91 -2.99
CA MET A 265 6.77 36.06 -3.89
C MET A 265 8.16 36.24 -4.50
N ALA A 266 9.23 35.95 -3.74
CA ALA A 266 10.60 36.03 -4.24
C ALA A 266 10.83 35.04 -5.40
N VAL A 267 10.36 33.79 -5.26
CA VAL A 267 10.41 32.78 -6.33
C VAL A 267 9.66 33.24 -7.56
N TYR A 268 8.44 33.77 -7.38
CA TYR A 268 7.65 34.30 -8.49
C TYR A 268 8.42 35.38 -9.27
N TRP A 269 8.94 36.41 -8.59
CA TRP A 269 9.64 37.49 -9.28
C TRP A 269 10.93 37.01 -9.95
N ALA A 270 11.66 36.10 -9.32
CA ALA A 270 12.89 35.54 -9.88
C ALA A 270 12.64 34.73 -11.15
N THR A 271 11.55 33.95 -11.19
CA THR A 271 11.16 33.15 -12.37
C THR A 271 10.51 33.99 -13.48
N HIS A 272 9.98 35.18 -13.18
CA HIS A 272 9.35 36.09 -14.14
C HIS A 272 10.27 37.24 -14.57
N ASN A 273 11.55 36.96 -14.82
CA ASN A 273 12.56 37.91 -15.31
C ASN A 273 12.81 39.14 -14.40
N GLN A 274 12.39 39.11 -13.14
CA GLN A 274 12.67 40.16 -12.14
C GLN A 274 13.57 39.63 -11.02
N VAL A 275 14.67 38.97 -11.39
CA VAL A 275 15.65 38.36 -10.48
C VAL A 275 16.10 39.29 -9.36
N ARG A 276 16.37 40.58 -9.66
CA ARG A 276 16.78 41.56 -8.64
C ARG A 276 15.70 41.78 -7.58
N ARG A 277 14.42 41.78 -7.96
CA ARG A 277 13.30 41.92 -7.04
C ARG A 277 13.11 40.66 -6.21
N GLY A 278 13.21 39.48 -6.84
CA GLY A 278 13.23 38.19 -6.16
C GLY A 278 14.31 38.12 -5.08
N ASN A 279 15.57 38.41 -5.44
CA ASN A 279 16.71 38.41 -4.51
C ASN A 279 16.50 39.35 -3.32
N ARG A 280 15.88 40.53 -3.53
CA ARG A 280 15.58 41.47 -2.43
C ARG A 280 14.54 40.91 -1.47
N LEU A 281 13.46 40.32 -1.99
CA LEU A 281 12.41 39.72 -1.16
C LEU A 281 12.93 38.51 -0.38
N PHE A 282 13.75 37.67 -1.01
CA PHE A 282 14.41 36.56 -0.34
C PHE A 282 15.31 37.04 0.81
N ALA A 283 16.13 38.07 0.58
CA ALA A 283 16.94 38.67 1.64
C ALA A 283 16.09 39.28 2.78
N GLN A 284 14.93 39.85 2.46
CA GLN A 284 13.97 40.33 3.47
C GLN A 284 13.38 39.18 4.29
N ALA A 285 13.03 38.05 3.65
CA ALA A 285 12.55 36.85 4.32
C ALA A 285 13.56 36.31 5.33
N LEU A 286 14.83 36.13 4.92
CA LEU A 286 15.90 35.69 5.83
C LEU A 286 16.11 36.66 7.00
N LYS A 287 16.06 37.97 6.74
CA LYS A 287 16.20 38.99 7.78
C LYS A 287 15.03 38.96 8.78
N ARG A 288 13.82 38.64 8.32
CA ARG A 288 12.61 38.66 9.15
C ARG A 288 12.67 37.66 10.29
N VAL A 289 13.30 36.51 10.05
CA VAL A 289 13.41 35.38 11.00
C VAL A 289 14.77 35.32 11.71
N ALA A 290 15.70 36.23 11.41
CA ALA A 290 17.07 36.18 11.92
C ALA A 290 17.22 36.31 13.46
N LYS A 291 16.15 36.68 14.16
CA LYS A 291 16.12 36.79 15.64
C LYS A 291 15.24 35.72 16.30
N ASP A 292 14.73 34.78 15.51
CA ASP A 292 13.90 33.68 16.02
C ASP A 292 14.78 32.61 16.69
N ASP A 293 14.26 31.94 17.71
CA ASP A 293 15.00 30.87 18.41
C ASP A 293 15.32 29.69 17.48
N HIS A 294 14.48 29.46 16.46
CA HIS A 294 14.65 28.43 15.43
C HIS A 294 15.08 29.03 14.07
N ALA A 295 15.73 30.20 14.08
CA ALA A 295 16.05 30.96 12.88
C ALA A 295 16.72 30.13 11.78
N GLU A 296 17.71 29.29 12.11
CA GLU A 296 18.46 28.51 11.11
C GLU A 296 17.62 27.41 10.44
N ALA A 297 16.73 26.76 11.19
CA ALA A 297 15.79 25.78 10.64
C ALA A 297 14.82 26.47 9.67
N ILE A 298 14.24 27.61 10.07
CA ILE A 298 13.35 28.40 9.21
C ILE A 298 14.11 28.90 7.97
N GLN A 299 15.32 29.43 8.13
CA GLN A 299 16.17 29.87 7.02
C GLN A 299 16.48 28.75 6.03
N SER A 300 16.74 27.53 6.52
CA SER A 300 16.90 26.35 5.66
C SER A 300 15.67 26.12 4.78
N THR A 301 14.47 26.13 5.35
CA THR A 301 13.21 26.00 4.59
C THR A 301 13.02 27.10 3.56
N LEU A 302 13.33 28.35 3.92
CA LEU A 302 13.29 29.48 2.98
C LEU A 302 14.29 29.29 1.83
N ILE A 303 15.50 28.79 2.10
CA ILE A 303 16.51 28.50 1.07
C ILE A 303 16.04 27.37 0.15
N GLN A 304 15.50 26.28 0.71
CA GLN A 304 14.95 25.15 -0.04
C GLN A 304 13.79 25.57 -0.94
N THR A 305 12.99 26.55 -0.51
CA THR A 305 11.94 27.16 -1.34
C THR A 305 12.56 28.04 -2.42
N TYR A 306 13.47 28.94 -2.06
CA TYR A 306 14.03 29.91 -3.01
C TYR A 306 14.87 29.28 -4.12
N GLN A 307 15.58 28.18 -3.84
CA GLN A 307 16.38 27.50 -4.87
C GLN A 307 15.54 27.02 -6.06
N THR A 308 14.23 26.78 -5.86
CA THR A 308 13.30 26.42 -6.95
C THR A 308 13.17 27.49 -8.03
N SER A 309 13.57 28.73 -7.73
CA SER A 309 13.65 29.83 -8.71
C SER A 309 14.82 29.71 -9.70
N GLY A 310 15.71 28.74 -9.50
CA GLY A 310 16.95 28.59 -10.27
C GLY A 310 18.08 29.54 -9.84
N GLN A 311 17.86 30.41 -8.85
CA GLN A 311 18.88 31.34 -8.32
C GLN A 311 19.85 30.64 -7.34
N LEU A 312 20.46 29.55 -7.79
CA LEU A 312 21.21 28.60 -6.96
C LEU A 312 22.43 29.22 -6.26
N THR A 313 23.12 30.17 -6.90
CA THR A 313 24.26 30.87 -6.27
C THR A 313 23.84 31.73 -5.09
N ILE A 314 22.69 32.41 -5.18
CA ILE A 314 22.16 33.24 -4.09
C ILE A 314 21.69 32.36 -2.93
N ALA A 315 21.01 31.26 -3.24
CA ALA A 315 20.62 30.24 -2.26
C ALA A 315 21.85 29.63 -1.56
N LEU A 316 22.90 29.28 -2.31
CA LEU A 316 24.17 28.75 -1.77
C LEU A 316 24.85 29.71 -0.81
N ASN A 317 24.95 30.98 -1.17
CA ASN A 317 25.54 32.00 -0.29
C ASN A 317 24.75 32.14 1.03
N ALA A 318 23.43 31.93 1.01
CA ALA A 318 22.61 31.93 2.22
C ALA A 318 22.84 30.65 3.04
N ALA A 319 22.83 29.47 2.40
CA ALA A 319 23.09 28.18 3.06
C ALA A 319 24.45 28.13 3.76
N GLN A 320 25.47 28.75 3.18
CA GLN A 320 26.82 28.80 3.78
C GLN A 320 26.89 29.58 5.10
N ARG A 321 25.91 30.43 5.39
CA ARG A 321 25.82 31.19 6.64
C ARG A 321 25.15 30.42 7.78
N ILE A 322 24.49 29.31 7.46
CA ILE A 322 23.92 28.39 8.46
C ILE A 322 25.08 27.67 9.17
N THR A 323 24.98 27.54 10.49
CA THR A 323 26.01 26.97 11.35
C THR A 323 25.62 25.60 11.90
N LEU A 324 24.33 25.36 12.14
CA LEU A 324 23.79 24.06 12.57
C LEU A 324 23.85 23.05 11.43
N ASP A 325 24.35 21.86 11.73
CA ASP A 325 24.65 20.83 10.73
C ASP A 325 23.41 20.38 9.95
N GLU A 326 22.32 20.04 10.64
CA GLU A 326 21.09 19.55 9.99
C GLU A 326 20.43 20.61 9.07
N PRO A 327 20.10 21.84 9.55
CA PRO A 327 19.56 22.87 8.67
C PRO A 327 20.47 23.18 7.47
N LYS A 328 21.79 23.15 7.67
CA LYS A 328 22.78 23.40 6.62
C LYS A 328 22.80 22.27 5.60
N ALA A 329 22.78 21.02 6.05
CA ALA A 329 22.76 19.84 5.20
C ALA A 329 21.51 19.81 4.33
N LEU A 330 20.32 20.09 4.90
CA LEU A 330 19.06 20.15 4.15
C LEU A 330 19.07 21.25 3.08
N ALA A 331 19.58 22.44 3.42
CA ALA A 331 19.70 23.55 2.47
C ALA A 331 20.68 23.21 1.33
N LEU A 332 21.87 22.69 1.66
CA LEU A 332 22.87 22.28 0.67
C LEU A 332 22.37 21.12 -0.19
N GLY A 333 21.65 20.15 0.38
CA GLY A 333 21.04 19.04 -0.32
C GLY A 333 20.01 19.49 -1.36
N ALA A 334 19.13 20.44 -1.01
CA ALA A 334 18.17 21.01 -1.96
C ALA A 334 18.85 21.83 -3.07
N ILE A 335 19.93 22.55 -2.75
CA ILE A 335 20.70 23.30 -3.75
C ILE A 335 21.45 22.35 -4.70
N ALA A 336 22.04 21.29 -4.17
CA ALA A 336 22.67 20.24 -4.96
C ALA A 336 21.65 19.58 -5.89
N LEU A 337 20.44 19.28 -5.40
CA LEU A 337 19.32 18.82 -6.22
C LEU A 337 18.98 19.81 -7.34
N GLY A 338 18.96 21.12 -7.05
CA GLY A 338 18.78 22.18 -8.04
C GLY A 338 19.87 22.17 -9.13
N TYR A 339 21.14 22.05 -8.74
CA TYR A 339 22.26 21.94 -9.70
C TYR A 339 22.19 20.65 -10.53
N ALA A 340 21.75 19.54 -9.94
CA ALA A 340 21.53 18.27 -10.65
C ALA A 340 20.45 18.43 -11.73
N LYS A 341 19.28 19.01 -11.39
CA LYS A 341 18.20 19.30 -12.36
C LYS A 341 18.66 20.22 -13.49
N ALA A 342 19.55 21.16 -13.18
CA ALA A 342 20.10 22.10 -14.15
C ALA A 342 21.28 21.54 -14.98
N ASN A 343 21.67 20.28 -14.79
CA ASN A 343 22.86 19.64 -15.39
C ASN A 343 24.18 20.41 -15.13
N GLN A 344 24.27 21.12 -14.01
CA GLN A 344 25.44 21.91 -13.61
C GLN A 344 26.38 21.07 -12.73
N PHE A 345 27.02 20.08 -13.34
CA PHE A 345 27.77 19.04 -12.62
C PHE A 345 28.97 19.56 -11.81
N GLN A 346 29.66 20.60 -12.28
CA GLN A 346 30.80 21.17 -11.55
C GLN A 346 30.36 21.80 -10.22
N GLN A 347 29.28 22.58 -10.25
CA GLN A 347 28.69 23.21 -9.08
C GLN A 347 28.08 22.16 -8.15
N LEU A 348 27.42 21.15 -8.71
CA LEU A 348 26.92 20.00 -7.95
C LEU A 348 28.03 19.33 -7.15
N GLN A 349 29.18 19.02 -7.76
CA GLN A 349 30.32 18.42 -7.05
C GLN A 349 30.86 19.32 -5.94
N GLN A 350 30.92 20.64 -6.15
CA GLN A 350 31.36 21.59 -5.12
C GLN A 350 30.43 21.65 -3.92
N VAL A 351 29.11 21.57 -4.14
CA VAL A 351 28.12 21.54 -3.05
C VAL A 351 28.12 20.18 -2.36
N LEU A 352 28.24 19.09 -3.12
CA LEU A 352 28.38 17.74 -2.55
C LEU A 352 29.59 17.64 -1.62
N ALA A 353 30.75 18.21 -2.01
CA ALA A 353 31.93 18.23 -1.14
C ALA A 353 31.69 18.96 0.20
N GLN A 354 30.89 20.03 0.21
CA GLN A 354 30.50 20.71 1.44
C GLN A 354 29.50 19.89 2.26
N LEU A 355 28.58 19.20 1.59
CA LEU A 355 27.59 18.33 2.22
C LEU A 355 28.25 17.11 2.87
N THR A 356 29.32 16.56 2.27
CA THR A 356 30.03 15.36 2.73
C THR A 356 30.33 15.41 4.22
N GLY A 357 30.84 16.53 4.75
CA GLY A 357 31.20 16.65 6.17
C GLY A 357 30.01 16.63 7.12
N LEU A 358 28.81 16.95 6.63
CA LEU A 358 27.59 17.09 7.44
C LEU A 358 26.75 15.80 7.49
N ILE A 359 26.99 14.86 6.57
CA ILE A 359 26.14 13.67 6.38
C ILE A 359 26.78 12.36 6.86
N GLN A 360 27.81 12.43 7.71
CA GLN A 360 28.53 11.24 8.20
C GLN A 360 28.10 10.78 9.58
N SER A 361 27.45 11.64 10.37
CA SER A 361 27.10 11.33 11.75
C SER A 361 25.93 10.34 11.83
N GLU A 362 25.86 9.60 12.94
CA GLU A 362 24.72 8.72 13.26
C GLU A 362 23.38 9.47 13.18
N ALA A 363 23.32 10.68 13.73
CA ALA A 363 22.13 11.53 13.68
C ALA A 363 21.71 11.90 12.24
N ALA A 364 22.66 12.00 11.31
CA ALA A 364 22.37 12.29 9.90
C ALA A 364 21.72 11.10 9.19
N VAL A 365 22.17 9.88 9.50
CA VAL A 365 21.89 8.66 8.74
C VAL A 365 20.84 7.74 9.38
N ASN A 366 20.46 7.97 10.64
CA ASN A 366 19.40 7.20 11.30
C ASN A 366 18.08 7.28 10.50
N PRO A 367 17.11 6.38 10.71
CA PRO A 367 15.89 6.32 9.88
C PRO A 367 15.06 7.62 9.80
N VAL A 368 15.18 8.52 10.78
CA VAL A 368 14.50 9.84 10.82
C VAL A 368 15.45 11.01 10.50
N GLY A 369 16.70 10.70 10.13
CA GLY A 369 17.77 11.67 9.89
C GLY A 369 17.67 12.37 8.55
N TYR A 370 18.34 13.51 8.45
CA TYR A 370 18.22 14.42 7.30
C TYR A 370 18.83 13.90 5.99
N VAL A 371 19.64 12.83 6.01
CA VAL A 371 20.07 12.16 4.76
C VAL A 371 18.88 11.51 4.05
N ASN A 372 17.95 10.88 4.79
CA ASN A 372 16.75 10.28 4.19
C ASN A 372 15.88 11.36 3.53
N ASN A 373 15.77 12.56 4.11
CA ASN A 373 15.06 13.68 3.52
C ASN A 373 15.68 14.13 2.18
N ILE A 374 17.01 14.21 2.11
CA ILE A 374 17.73 14.57 0.88
C ILE A 374 17.54 13.50 -0.20
N LEU A 375 17.66 12.22 0.15
CA LEU A 375 17.46 11.10 -0.77
C LEU A 375 16.02 11.03 -1.27
N GLN A 376 15.03 11.20 -0.38
CA GLN A 376 13.63 11.21 -0.77
C GLN A 376 13.32 12.37 -1.72
N ALA A 377 13.84 13.57 -1.44
CA ALA A 377 13.68 14.72 -2.33
C ALA A 377 14.31 14.47 -3.72
N ALA A 378 15.48 13.83 -3.76
CA ALA A 378 16.14 13.44 -5.00
C ALA A 378 15.35 12.40 -5.80
N VAL A 379 14.82 11.37 -5.13
CA VAL A 379 14.00 10.31 -5.75
C VAL A 379 12.67 10.86 -6.26
N ASN A 380 11.97 11.69 -5.48
CA ASN A 380 10.73 12.35 -5.89
C ASN A 380 10.93 13.27 -7.11
N ALA A 381 12.13 13.80 -7.26
CA ALA A 381 12.54 14.64 -8.38
C ALA A 381 13.14 13.85 -9.56
N GLU A 382 13.14 12.52 -9.49
CA GLU A 382 13.75 11.59 -10.47
C GLU A 382 15.25 11.85 -10.72
N GLN A 383 15.93 12.50 -9.77
CA GLN A 383 17.37 12.79 -9.83
C GLN A 383 18.17 11.63 -9.22
N TYR A 384 17.99 10.43 -9.77
CA TYR A 384 18.56 9.18 -9.26
C TYR A 384 20.10 9.18 -9.20
N SER A 385 20.77 9.81 -10.16
CA SER A 385 22.24 9.92 -10.13
C SER A 385 22.73 10.80 -8.98
N PHE A 386 21.99 11.86 -8.64
CA PHE A 386 22.30 12.67 -7.47
C PHE A 386 22.05 11.88 -6.18
N ALA A 387 20.93 11.14 -6.09
CA ALA A 387 20.66 10.26 -4.97
C ALA A 387 21.78 9.23 -4.77
N MET A 388 22.25 8.58 -5.84
CA MET A 388 23.41 7.67 -5.80
C MET A 388 24.68 8.36 -5.30
N MET A 389 24.96 9.58 -5.76
CA MET A 389 26.13 10.33 -5.29
C MET A 389 26.06 10.62 -3.79
N VAL A 390 24.91 11.05 -3.28
CA VAL A 390 24.71 11.27 -1.83
C VAL A 390 24.92 9.96 -1.07
N LEU A 391 24.28 8.88 -1.53
CA LEU A 391 24.34 7.57 -0.89
C LEU A 391 25.78 7.02 -0.81
N ASN A 392 26.55 7.17 -1.90
CA ASN A 392 27.95 6.73 -1.97
C ASN A 392 28.92 7.66 -1.22
N THR A 393 28.50 8.90 -0.93
CA THR A 393 29.30 9.87 -0.17
C THR A 393 29.22 9.64 1.33
N VAL A 394 28.11 9.10 1.82
CA VAL A 394 27.99 8.65 3.22
C VAL A 394 28.93 7.47 3.42
N GLN A 395 29.85 7.58 4.37
CA GLN A 395 30.77 6.52 4.75
C GLN A 395 29.98 5.25 5.05
N ASN A 396 30.54 4.09 4.68
CA ASN A 396 29.94 2.82 5.01
C ASN A 396 30.18 2.55 6.50
N ASN A 397 29.31 3.11 7.36
CA ASN A 397 29.24 2.82 8.79
C ASN A 397 28.04 1.91 9.08
N ALA A 398 28.07 1.25 10.23
CA ALA A 398 27.00 0.35 10.66
C ALA A 398 25.66 1.06 10.90
N ASP A 399 25.66 2.39 10.98
CA ASP A 399 24.54 3.19 11.46
C ASP A 399 23.52 3.54 10.36
N PHE A 400 23.90 3.45 9.08
CA PHE A 400 22.98 3.71 7.96
C PHE A 400 22.22 2.47 7.49
N LEU A 401 21.42 1.88 8.38
CA LEU A 401 20.71 0.63 8.16
C LEU A 401 19.77 0.64 6.93
N SER A 402 19.24 1.80 6.53
CA SER A 402 18.34 1.94 5.38
C SER A 402 19.07 2.05 4.02
N LYS A 403 20.40 2.07 3.99
CA LYS A 403 21.21 2.24 2.78
C LYS A 403 20.91 1.21 1.67
N PRO A 404 20.80 -0.11 1.95
CA PRO A 404 20.39 -1.09 0.94
C PRO A 404 18.98 -0.82 0.36
N GLY A 405 18.05 -0.37 1.20
CA GLY A 405 16.70 0.02 0.78
C GLY A 405 16.72 1.19 -0.22
N TRP A 406 17.60 2.16 -0.01
CA TRP A 406 17.79 3.28 -0.93
C TRP A 406 18.39 2.86 -2.27
N TYR A 407 19.42 2.00 -2.30
CA TYR A 407 19.94 1.47 -3.57
C TYR A 407 18.81 0.81 -4.37
N ARG A 408 18.00 -0.02 -3.70
CA ARG A 408 16.84 -0.68 -4.31
C ARG A 408 15.84 0.32 -4.90
N GLN A 409 15.42 1.32 -4.12
CA GLN A 409 14.47 2.33 -4.59
C GLN A 409 15.01 3.13 -5.79
N ILE A 410 16.29 3.49 -5.76
CA ILE A 410 16.93 4.30 -6.80
C ILE A 410 17.10 3.52 -8.11
N VAL A 411 17.45 2.23 -8.05
CA VAL A 411 17.63 1.39 -9.26
C VAL A 411 16.29 0.87 -9.80
N GLN A 412 15.36 0.46 -8.93
CA GLN A 412 14.08 -0.10 -9.38
C GLN A 412 13.15 0.93 -10.02
N ALA A 413 13.24 2.21 -9.66
CA ALA A 413 12.40 3.24 -10.25
C ALA A 413 12.57 3.35 -11.79
N PRO A 414 13.78 3.49 -12.35
CA PRO A 414 13.98 3.44 -13.80
C PRO A 414 13.67 2.06 -14.43
N LEU A 415 13.79 0.94 -13.70
CA LEU A 415 13.33 -0.37 -14.21
C LEU A 415 11.81 -0.38 -14.45
N ARG A 416 11.02 0.15 -13.52
CA ARG A 416 9.55 0.23 -13.64
C ARG A 416 9.09 1.12 -14.80
N SER A 417 9.87 2.16 -15.13
CA SER A 417 9.63 3.02 -16.30
C SER A 417 10.31 2.53 -17.58
N GLN A 418 10.84 1.29 -17.59
CA GLN A 418 11.53 0.65 -18.71
C GLN A 418 12.78 1.40 -19.22
N ASN A 419 13.38 2.24 -18.38
CA ASN A 419 14.65 2.92 -18.68
C ASN A 419 15.83 2.06 -18.21
N PHE A 420 16.03 0.92 -18.89
CA PHE A 420 16.99 -0.11 -18.48
C PHE A 420 18.45 0.38 -18.51
N ASP A 421 18.82 1.21 -19.49
CA ASP A 421 20.17 1.78 -19.58
C ASP A 421 20.49 2.65 -18.35
N LYS A 422 19.50 3.41 -17.88
CA LYS A 422 19.66 4.22 -16.66
C LYS A 422 19.76 3.35 -15.42
N ALA A 423 18.91 2.32 -15.30
CA ALA A 423 18.98 1.36 -14.20
C ALA A 423 20.35 0.64 -14.17
N LEU A 424 20.85 0.19 -15.32
CA LEU A 424 22.18 -0.40 -15.46
C LEU A 424 23.28 0.55 -15.00
N GLN A 425 23.23 1.80 -15.43
CA GLN A 425 24.20 2.82 -15.03
C GLN A 425 24.21 3.02 -13.51
N LEU A 426 23.04 3.05 -12.87
CA LEU A 426 22.90 3.24 -11.43
C LEU A 426 23.35 1.99 -10.65
N ALA A 427 22.98 0.78 -11.10
CA ALA A 427 23.44 -0.46 -10.50
C ALA A 427 24.97 -0.56 -10.49
N LYS A 428 25.64 -0.14 -11.57
CA LYS A 428 27.10 -0.10 -11.66
C LYS A 428 27.76 0.88 -10.69
N GLN A 429 27.04 1.89 -10.20
CA GLN A 429 27.54 2.86 -9.24
C GLN A 429 27.48 2.34 -7.79
N ILE A 430 26.84 1.20 -7.53
CA ILE A 430 26.83 0.59 -6.21
C ILE A 430 28.24 0.07 -5.91
N PRO A 431 28.88 0.47 -4.79
CA PRO A 431 30.25 0.05 -4.47
C PRO A 431 30.35 -1.47 -4.24
N ASN A 432 30.98 -2.20 -5.18
CA ASN A 432 31.09 -3.65 -5.12
C ASN A 432 31.81 -4.15 -3.86
N ASP A 433 32.84 -3.44 -3.40
CA ASP A 433 33.65 -3.85 -2.25
C ASP A 433 32.89 -3.83 -0.91
N PHE A 434 31.76 -3.10 -0.85
CA PHE A 434 30.97 -2.92 0.36
C PHE A 434 29.56 -3.49 0.26
N TRP A 435 28.95 -3.39 -0.93
CA TRP A 435 27.58 -3.79 -1.20
C TRP A 435 27.52 -4.72 -2.43
N PRO A 436 28.29 -5.83 -2.42
CA PRO A 436 28.34 -6.74 -3.57
C PRO A 436 27.00 -7.44 -3.78
N GLU A 437 26.23 -7.72 -2.72
CA GLU A 437 24.91 -8.34 -2.80
C GLU A 437 23.91 -7.43 -3.53
N GLU A 438 23.82 -6.17 -3.13
CA GLU A 438 22.94 -5.17 -3.73
C GLU A 438 23.31 -4.92 -5.18
N ARG A 439 24.61 -4.75 -5.46
CA ARG A 439 25.10 -4.54 -6.83
C ARG A 439 24.69 -5.70 -7.74
N ASN A 440 25.01 -6.93 -7.34
CA ASN A 440 24.78 -8.10 -8.20
C ASN A 440 23.29 -8.45 -8.32
N THR A 441 22.49 -8.27 -7.26
CA THR A 441 21.02 -8.39 -7.33
C THR A 441 20.45 -7.44 -8.37
N HIS A 442 20.87 -6.16 -8.35
CA HIS A 442 20.34 -5.17 -9.29
C HIS A 442 20.83 -5.39 -10.72
N LEU A 443 22.06 -5.86 -10.93
CA LEU A 443 22.52 -6.24 -12.26
C LEU A 443 21.75 -7.45 -12.81
N GLN A 444 21.42 -8.42 -11.97
CA GLN A 444 20.55 -9.55 -12.34
C GLN A 444 19.16 -9.07 -12.75
N GLU A 445 18.50 -8.23 -11.94
CA GLU A 445 17.19 -7.64 -12.26
C GLU A 445 17.22 -6.90 -13.62
N VAL A 446 18.28 -6.10 -13.86
CA VAL A 446 18.49 -5.38 -15.13
C VAL A 446 18.67 -6.34 -16.31
N ALA A 447 19.48 -7.39 -16.15
CA ALA A 447 19.71 -8.39 -17.22
C ALA A 447 18.40 -9.09 -17.61
N ILE A 448 17.59 -9.50 -16.62
CA ILE A 448 16.29 -10.12 -16.82
C ILE A 448 15.31 -9.14 -17.48
N ALA A 449 15.32 -7.87 -17.09
CA ALA A 449 14.49 -6.84 -17.71
C ALA A 449 14.82 -6.65 -19.20
N TYR A 450 16.11 -6.59 -19.58
CA TYR A 450 16.53 -6.57 -20.99
C TYR A 450 16.05 -7.82 -21.74
N ALA A 451 16.19 -9.01 -21.15
CA ALA A 451 15.76 -10.26 -21.77
C ALA A 451 14.25 -10.32 -22.01
N ASN A 452 13.44 -9.93 -21.03
CA ASN A 452 11.98 -9.83 -21.16
C ASN A 452 11.57 -8.82 -22.25
N ALA A 453 12.35 -7.75 -22.43
CA ALA A 453 12.19 -6.78 -23.51
C ALA A 453 12.82 -7.23 -24.85
N GLN A 454 13.21 -8.50 -24.98
CA GLN A 454 13.82 -9.11 -26.17
C GLN A 454 15.20 -8.54 -26.56
N GLN A 455 15.87 -7.82 -25.65
CA GLN A 455 17.21 -7.25 -25.86
C GLN A 455 18.30 -8.20 -25.35
N TRP A 456 18.32 -9.43 -25.87
CA TRP A 456 19.20 -10.52 -25.40
C TRP A 456 20.70 -10.20 -25.44
N SER A 457 21.16 -9.46 -26.46
CA SER A 457 22.57 -9.03 -26.50
C SER A 457 22.96 -8.16 -25.31
N ARG A 458 22.05 -7.28 -24.86
CA ARG A 458 22.27 -6.44 -23.67
C ARG A 458 22.19 -7.24 -22.40
N ALA A 459 21.22 -8.15 -22.28
CA ALA A 459 21.11 -9.06 -21.15
C ALA A 459 22.42 -9.86 -20.94
N ASN A 460 22.97 -10.42 -22.02
CA ASN A 460 24.24 -11.15 -22.00
C ASN A 460 25.43 -10.24 -21.67
N GLU A 461 25.44 -8.98 -22.13
CA GLU A 461 26.46 -7.99 -21.77
C GLU A 461 26.43 -7.67 -20.26
N VAL A 462 25.25 -7.54 -19.66
CA VAL A 462 25.11 -7.29 -18.22
C VAL A 462 25.52 -8.53 -17.41
N LEU A 463 25.16 -9.71 -17.88
CA LEU A 463 25.49 -10.98 -17.23
C LEU A 463 27.00 -11.18 -16.99
N THR A 464 27.86 -10.70 -17.90
CA THR A 464 29.33 -10.79 -17.73
C THR A 464 29.88 -9.90 -16.62
N GLN A 465 29.07 -8.98 -16.10
CA GLN A 465 29.44 -8.03 -15.04
C GLN A 465 28.90 -8.44 -13.67
N ILE A 466 28.16 -9.56 -13.61
CA ILE A 466 27.66 -10.17 -12.38
C ILE A 466 28.70 -11.15 -11.85
N GLU A 467 29.00 -11.04 -10.57
CA GLU A 467 29.99 -11.83 -9.85
C GLU A 467 29.31 -12.65 -8.75
N ASN A 468 29.86 -13.84 -8.47
CA ASN A 468 29.48 -14.58 -7.28
C ASN A 468 30.09 -13.89 -6.05
N THR A 469 29.32 -13.84 -4.96
CA THR A 469 29.75 -13.24 -3.70
C THR A 469 30.08 -14.33 -2.68
N THR A 470 30.42 -13.93 -1.45
CA THR A 470 30.66 -14.85 -0.34
C THR A 470 29.42 -15.67 0.04
N PHE A 471 28.21 -15.14 -0.19
CA PHE A 471 26.97 -15.78 0.24
C PHE A 471 26.12 -16.31 -0.92
N THR A 472 26.22 -15.67 -2.08
CA THR A 472 25.25 -15.87 -3.16
C THR A 472 25.96 -16.11 -4.49
N PRO A 473 25.65 -17.21 -5.22
CA PRO A 473 26.24 -17.49 -6.52
C PRO A 473 25.50 -16.73 -7.64
N TYR A 474 25.43 -15.39 -7.58
CA TYR A 474 24.61 -14.57 -8.48
C TYR A 474 24.86 -14.83 -9.96
N GLN A 475 26.09 -15.10 -10.38
CA GLN A 475 26.37 -15.36 -11.79
C GLN A 475 25.67 -16.64 -12.27
N VAL A 476 25.63 -17.67 -11.41
CA VAL A 476 24.93 -18.93 -11.71
C VAL A 476 23.41 -18.73 -11.68
N LEU A 477 22.90 -18.00 -10.67
CA LEU A 477 21.47 -17.70 -10.55
C LEU A 477 20.97 -16.89 -11.75
N ALA A 478 21.69 -15.83 -12.13
CA ALA A 478 21.34 -14.99 -13.27
C ALA A 478 21.36 -15.79 -14.59
N ARG A 479 22.33 -16.69 -14.77
CA ARG A 479 22.36 -17.59 -15.94
C ARG A 479 21.17 -18.53 -15.98
N ALA A 480 20.87 -19.18 -14.87
CA ALA A 480 19.74 -20.11 -14.77
C ALA A 480 18.41 -19.39 -15.03
N GLU A 481 18.21 -18.20 -14.44
CA GLU A 481 17.00 -17.41 -14.63
C GLU A 481 16.85 -16.92 -16.08
N LEU A 482 17.93 -16.44 -16.71
CA LEU A 482 17.91 -16.08 -18.13
C LEU A 482 17.66 -17.30 -19.03
N ALA A 483 18.22 -18.47 -18.69
CA ALA A 483 17.95 -19.71 -19.41
C ALA A 483 16.47 -20.08 -19.30
N ALA A 484 15.86 -19.95 -18.12
CA ALA A 484 14.47 -20.29 -17.85
C ALA A 484 13.45 -19.48 -18.67
N ILE A 485 13.85 -18.32 -19.20
CA ILE A 485 13.04 -17.47 -20.09
C ILE A 485 13.61 -17.37 -21.51
N ALA A 486 14.59 -18.20 -21.86
CA ALA A 486 15.22 -18.19 -23.17
C ALA A 486 14.20 -18.50 -24.30
N PRO A 487 14.26 -17.79 -25.44
CA PRO A 487 13.26 -17.91 -26.50
C PRO A 487 13.49 -19.14 -27.39
N THR A 488 14.69 -19.73 -27.36
CA THR A 488 15.04 -20.90 -28.16
C THR A 488 15.83 -21.93 -27.34
N PRO A 489 15.79 -23.23 -27.72
CA PRO A 489 16.61 -24.26 -27.11
C PRO A 489 18.11 -23.97 -27.19
N GLU A 490 18.59 -23.37 -28.28
CA GLU A 490 20.01 -23.00 -28.42
C GLU A 490 20.39 -21.95 -27.39
N GLN A 491 19.57 -20.90 -27.22
CA GLN A 491 19.83 -19.87 -26.23
C GLN A 491 19.77 -20.44 -24.81
N PHE A 492 18.83 -21.34 -24.52
CA PHE A 492 18.78 -22.09 -23.26
C PHE A 492 20.09 -22.83 -23.00
N ILE A 493 20.58 -23.61 -23.98
CA ILE A 493 21.82 -24.40 -23.86
C ILE A 493 23.04 -23.49 -23.61
N THR A 494 23.14 -22.37 -24.34
CA THR A 494 24.28 -21.43 -24.18
C THR A 494 24.35 -20.79 -22.81
N LEU A 495 23.23 -20.66 -22.10
CA LEU A 495 23.15 -20.08 -20.76
C LEU A 495 23.28 -21.15 -19.67
N ILE A 496 22.60 -22.29 -19.83
CA ILE A 496 22.51 -23.31 -18.78
C ILE A 496 23.80 -24.13 -18.65
N GLN A 497 24.51 -24.44 -19.74
CA GLN A 497 25.72 -25.27 -19.66
C GLN A 497 26.83 -24.59 -18.85
N PRO A 498 27.15 -23.31 -19.12
CA PRO A 498 28.08 -22.57 -18.27
C PRO A 498 27.59 -22.40 -16.82
N ALA A 499 26.27 -22.39 -16.58
CA ALA A 499 25.73 -22.36 -15.22
C ALA A 499 26.01 -23.68 -14.47
N ILE A 500 25.83 -24.82 -15.15
CA ILE A 500 26.11 -26.16 -14.61
C ILE A 500 27.58 -26.32 -14.26
N GLU A 501 28.48 -25.97 -15.19
CA GLU A 501 29.93 -26.05 -14.97
C GLU A 501 30.36 -25.21 -13.76
N GLN A 502 29.83 -23.99 -13.66
CA GLN A 502 30.12 -23.10 -12.53
C GLN A 502 29.55 -23.64 -11.23
N ALA A 503 28.31 -24.13 -11.22
CA ALA A 503 27.69 -24.72 -10.04
C ALA A 503 28.51 -25.90 -9.51
N GLN A 504 29.00 -26.76 -10.40
CA GLN A 504 29.85 -27.91 -10.03
C GLN A 504 31.17 -27.48 -9.38
N ALA A 505 31.74 -26.37 -9.82
CA ALA A 505 32.98 -25.79 -9.31
C ALA A 505 32.82 -24.95 -8.03
N LEU A 506 31.60 -24.70 -7.56
CA LEU A 506 31.38 -23.99 -6.28
C LEU A 506 31.81 -24.88 -5.12
N GLU A 507 32.65 -24.32 -4.24
CA GLU A 507 33.11 -24.96 -3.00
C GLU A 507 32.10 -24.81 -1.84
N PRO A 508 31.52 -23.62 -1.57
CA PRO A 508 30.57 -23.50 -0.46
C PRO A 508 29.31 -24.32 -0.71
N ILE A 509 29.01 -25.27 0.19
CA ILE A 509 27.87 -26.20 0.09
C ILE A 509 26.56 -25.45 -0.13
N ALA A 510 26.33 -24.37 0.63
CA ALA A 510 25.12 -23.57 0.53
C ALA A 510 24.94 -22.95 -0.87
N GLN A 511 26.01 -22.38 -1.43
CA GLN A 511 25.96 -21.80 -2.77
C GLN A 511 25.77 -22.87 -3.84
N LYS A 512 26.48 -24.00 -3.72
CA LYS A 512 26.39 -25.12 -4.66
C LYS A 512 24.98 -25.72 -4.70
N ALA A 513 24.37 -25.94 -3.55
CA ALA A 513 23.01 -26.48 -3.46
C ALA A 513 21.98 -25.50 -4.05
N LEU A 514 22.08 -24.21 -3.72
CA LEU A 514 21.21 -23.17 -4.28
C LEU A 514 21.36 -23.06 -5.81
N ALA A 515 22.59 -23.13 -6.32
CA ALA A 515 22.87 -23.13 -7.75
C ALA A 515 22.23 -24.33 -8.47
N PHE A 516 22.30 -25.54 -7.92
CA PHE A 516 21.62 -26.71 -8.48
C PHE A 516 20.09 -26.56 -8.47
N ALA A 517 19.51 -25.98 -7.42
CA ALA A 517 18.08 -25.71 -7.38
C ALA A 517 17.64 -24.68 -8.44
N ALA A 518 18.44 -23.64 -8.69
CA ALA A 518 18.19 -22.67 -9.77
C ALA A 518 18.28 -23.33 -11.17
N ILE A 519 19.27 -24.19 -11.39
CA ILE A 519 19.41 -24.96 -12.64
C ILE A 519 18.20 -25.89 -12.84
N ALA A 520 17.75 -26.56 -11.77
CA ALA A 520 16.54 -27.39 -11.82
C ALA A 520 15.30 -26.56 -12.19
N GLN A 521 15.16 -25.37 -11.62
CA GLN A 521 14.08 -24.44 -11.97
C GLN A 521 14.13 -24.03 -13.46
N ALA A 522 15.32 -23.80 -14.01
CA ALA A 522 15.46 -23.50 -15.44
C ALA A 522 15.01 -24.66 -16.34
N TYR A 523 15.41 -25.89 -16.01
CA TYR A 523 14.94 -27.09 -16.72
C TYR A 523 13.44 -27.34 -16.56
N LEU A 524 12.88 -27.02 -15.39
CA LEU A 524 11.45 -27.15 -15.16
C LEU A 524 10.66 -26.22 -16.08
N ARG A 525 11.10 -24.97 -16.23
CA ARG A 525 10.47 -24.00 -17.13
C ARG A 525 10.64 -24.33 -18.61
N SER A 526 11.72 -25.02 -19.00
CA SER A 526 11.90 -25.50 -20.36
C SER A 526 11.17 -26.83 -20.64
N GLY A 527 10.49 -27.41 -19.65
CA GLY A 527 9.70 -28.63 -19.78
C GLY A 527 10.52 -29.93 -19.71
N ASN A 528 11.76 -29.88 -19.24
CA ASN A 528 12.61 -31.06 -19.08
C ASN A 528 12.52 -31.63 -17.66
N GLU A 529 11.55 -32.52 -17.44
CA GLU A 529 11.29 -33.12 -16.13
C GLU A 529 12.47 -33.98 -15.63
N GLU A 530 13.14 -34.72 -16.52
CA GLU A 530 14.26 -35.60 -16.14
C GLU A 530 15.43 -34.80 -15.56
N GLN A 531 15.84 -33.74 -16.25
CA GLN A 531 16.92 -32.86 -15.78
C GLN A 531 16.49 -32.08 -14.53
N THR A 532 15.22 -31.66 -14.45
CA THR A 532 14.68 -31.03 -13.24
C THR A 532 14.88 -31.93 -12.02
N GLN A 533 14.42 -33.19 -12.09
CA GLN A 533 14.55 -34.13 -10.98
C GLN A 533 16.01 -34.45 -10.66
N SER A 534 16.85 -34.60 -11.69
CA SER A 534 18.29 -34.82 -11.50
C SER A 534 18.95 -33.70 -10.70
N PHE A 535 18.71 -32.43 -11.05
CA PHE A 535 19.33 -31.30 -10.37
C PHE A 535 18.70 -31.00 -9.00
N LEU A 536 17.40 -31.26 -8.80
CA LEU A 536 16.81 -31.23 -7.45
C LEU A 536 17.47 -32.27 -6.54
N GLN A 537 17.69 -33.49 -7.03
CA GLN A 537 18.36 -34.53 -6.27
C GLN A 537 19.81 -34.16 -5.95
N GLN A 538 20.53 -33.54 -6.89
CA GLN A 538 21.89 -33.03 -6.64
C GLN A 538 21.90 -31.91 -5.59
N ALA A 539 20.92 -31.00 -5.62
CA ALA A 539 20.77 -29.99 -4.57
C ALA A 539 20.56 -30.65 -3.20
N ILE A 540 19.65 -31.62 -3.10
CA ILE A 540 19.37 -32.38 -1.86
C ILE A 540 20.64 -33.08 -1.35
N GLN A 541 21.33 -33.83 -2.21
CA GLN A 541 22.56 -34.54 -1.85
C GLN A 541 23.69 -33.59 -1.42
N THR A 542 23.73 -32.39 -1.98
CA THR A 542 24.69 -31.36 -1.60
C THR A 542 24.38 -30.85 -0.19
N VAL A 543 23.12 -30.54 0.12
CA VAL A 543 22.70 -30.11 1.47
C VAL A 543 22.95 -31.21 2.52
N GLN A 544 22.74 -32.48 2.16
CA GLN A 544 22.96 -33.63 3.04
C GLN A 544 24.43 -33.84 3.47
N GLN A 545 25.38 -33.10 2.89
CA GLN A 545 26.78 -33.12 3.32
C GLN A 545 27.03 -32.24 4.55
N VAL A 546 26.08 -31.40 4.95
CA VAL A 546 26.17 -30.58 6.17
C VAL A 546 25.97 -31.48 7.39
N GLU A 547 26.96 -31.51 8.29
CA GLU A 547 26.93 -32.36 9.50
C GLU A 547 25.93 -31.88 10.56
N ASP A 548 25.85 -30.56 10.76
CA ASP A 548 24.95 -29.97 11.76
C ASP A 548 23.50 -29.98 11.24
N GLU A 549 22.63 -30.69 11.96
CA GLU A 549 21.25 -30.95 11.54
C GLU A 549 20.42 -29.66 11.41
N GLU A 550 20.63 -28.71 12.32
CA GLU A 550 19.94 -27.41 12.32
C GLU A 550 20.37 -26.55 11.12
N SER A 551 21.67 -26.46 10.85
CA SER A 551 22.23 -25.76 9.69
C SER A 551 21.77 -26.38 8.37
N LEU A 552 21.74 -27.72 8.29
CA LEU A 552 21.20 -28.48 7.18
C LEU A 552 19.72 -28.13 6.95
N GLY A 553 18.91 -28.13 8.01
CA GLY A 553 17.48 -27.81 7.92
C GLY A 553 17.21 -26.37 7.48
N ARG A 554 18.03 -25.41 7.94
CA ARG A 554 17.95 -24.01 7.48
C ARG A 554 18.33 -23.85 6.02
N LEU A 555 19.32 -24.60 5.54
CA LEU A 555 19.71 -24.57 4.13
C LEU A 555 18.61 -25.13 3.22
N PHE A 556 17.94 -26.21 3.61
CA PHE A 556 16.74 -26.69 2.91
C PHE A 556 15.63 -25.62 2.85
N THR A 557 15.41 -24.92 3.96
CA THR A 557 14.42 -23.82 4.04
C THR A 557 14.78 -22.69 3.10
N GLN A 558 16.05 -22.26 3.07
CA GLN A 558 16.54 -21.20 2.18
C GLN A 558 16.32 -21.54 0.69
N ILE A 559 16.62 -22.78 0.29
CA ILE A 559 16.41 -23.24 -1.09
C ILE A 559 14.92 -23.33 -1.42
N THR A 560 14.11 -23.79 -0.45
CA THR A 560 12.65 -23.83 -0.57
C THR A 560 12.09 -22.43 -0.80
N ASP A 561 12.52 -21.44 -0.01
CA ASP A 561 12.10 -20.05 -0.13
C ASP A 561 12.48 -19.44 -1.49
N TYR A 562 13.69 -19.73 -1.98
CA TYR A 562 14.08 -19.35 -3.34
C TYR A 562 13.11 -19.91 -4.39
N LEU A 563 12.80 -21.21 -4.34
CA LEU A 563 11.88 -21.84 -5.29
C LEU A 563 10.44 -21.30 -5.18
N ILE A 564 9.98 -20.95 -3.97
CA ILE A 564 8.68 -20.29 -3.74
C ILE A 564 8.66 -18.90 -4.39
N GLN A 565 9.71 -18.10 -4.23
CA GLN A 565 9.84 -16.78 -4.87
C GLN A 565 9.80 -16.89 -6.40
N GLN A 566 10.36 -17.96 -6.96
CA GLN A 566 10.29 -18.29 -8.40
C GLN A 566 8.95 -18.91 -8.84
N ARG A 567 7.99 -19.05 -7.91
CA ARG A 567 6.67 -19.70 -8.07
C ARG A 567 6.74 -21.16 -8.50
N GLN A 568 7.80 -21.87 -8.13
CA GLN A 568 8.01 -23.30 -8.44
C GLN A 568 7.62 -24.18 -7.25
N TYR A 569 6.33 -24.19 -6.90
CA TYR A 569 5.85 -24.83 -5.67
C TYR A 569 6.09 -26.35 -5.63
N THR A 570 6.02 -27.05 -6.76
CA THR A 570 6.30 -28.50 -6.81
C THR A 570 7.76 -28.80 -6.48
N ALA A 571 8.69 -28.05 -7.09
CA ALA A 571 10.12 -28.20 -6.80
C ALA A 571 10.44 -27.80 -5.35
N ALA A 572 9.82 -26.73 -4.85
CA ALA A 572 9.92 -26.30 -3.47
C ALA A 572 9.48 -27.42 -2.50
N LEU A 573 8.37 -28.09 -2.81
CA LEU A 573 7.87 -29.22 -2.02
C LEU A 573 8.85 -30.39 -2.00
N THR A 574 9.46 -30.73 -3.13
CA THR A 574 10.49 -31.79 -3.21
C THR A 574 11.69 -31.49 -2.30
N ILE A 575 12.18 -30.25 -2.30
CA ILE A 575 13.28 -29.82 -1.41
C ILE A 575 12.84 -29.86 0.06
N ALA A 576 11.66 -29.33 0.38
CA ALA A 576 11.13 -29.31 1.75
C ALA A 576 10.94 -30.72 2.32
N GLN A 577 10.48 -31.68 1.51
CA GLN A 577 10.30 -33.08 1.93
C GLN A 577 11.61 -33.77 2.32
N ALA A 578 12.73 -33.37 1.74
CA ALA A 578 14.05 -33.92 2.05
C ALA A 578 14.62 -33.41 3.39
N ASN A 579 14.04 -32.37 3.98
CA ASN A 579 14.48 -31.80 5.25
C ASN A 579 14.12 -32.74 6.41
N SER A 580 15.13 -33.20 7.16
CA SER A 580 14.93 -34.08 8.33
C SER A 580 14.37 -33.33 9.54
N VAL A 581 14.62 -32.01 9.63
CA VAL A 581 14.20 -31.17 10.76
C VAL A 581 12.70 -30.90 10.69
N SER A 582 11.91 -31.55 11.55
CA SER A 582 10.43 -31.54 11.48
C SER A 582 9.84 -30.13 11.47
N TYR A 583 10.21 -29.29 12.43
CA TYR A 583 9.57 -27.98 12.58
C TYR A 583 9.90 -27.02 11.43
N LEU A 584 11.11 -27.08 10.86
CA LEU A 584 11.49 -26.30 9.67
C LEU A 584 10.76 -26.81 8.41
N ARG A 585 10.66 -28.13 8.26
CA ARG A 585 9.89 -28.77 7.17
C ARG A 585 8.40 -28.41 7.24
N GLU A 586 7.79 -28.44 8.42
CA GLU A 586 6.41 -28.00 8.63
C GLU A 586 6.23 -26.53 8.27
N SER A 587 7.14 -25.66 8.71
CA SER A 587 7.14 -24.24 8.33
C SER A 587 7.23 -24.05 6.81
N SER A 588 8.08 -24.82 6.13
CA SER A 588 8.17 -24.81 4.67
C SER A 588 6.88 -25.27 4.01
N TYR A 589 6.24 -26.34 4.50
CA TYR A 589 4.95 -26.81 3.99
C TYR A 589 3.87 -25.73 4.11
N ASP A 590 3.76 -25.07 5.25
CA ASP A 590 2.76 -24.02 5.46
C ASP A 590 2.96 -22.85 4.50
N LEU A 591 4.21 -22.40 4.29
CA LEU A 591 4.52 -21.35 3.33
C LEU A 591 4.21 -21.78 1.89
N ILE A 592 4.56 -23.00 1.49
CA ILE A 592 4.22 -23.55 0.17
C ILE A 592 2.70 -23.57 -0.01
N PHE A 593 1.96 -24.08 0.96
CA PHE A 593 0.50 -24.16 0.92
C PHE A 593 -0.13 -22.78 0.71
N GLN A 594 0.26 -21.80 1.53
CA GLN A 594 -0.26 -20.44 1.45
C GLN A 594 0.01 -19.80 0.08
N GLN A 595 1.25 -19.86 -0.39
CA GLN A 595 1.65 -19.23 -1.66
C GLN A 595 1.05 -19.96 -2.87
N ALA A 596 0.98 -21.29 -2.84
CA ALA A 596 0.35 -22.09 -3.88
C ALA A 596 -1.15 -21.80 -3.94
N LEU A 597 -1.85 -21.74 -2.81
CA LEU A 597 -3.29 -21.47 -2.78
C LEU A 597 -3.61 -20.08 -3.34
N LEU A 598 -2.87 -19.05 -2.93
CA LEU A 598 -3.01 -17.68 -3.47
C LEU A 598 -2.77 -17.59 -4.97
N SER A 599 -1.93 -18.46 -5.52
CA SER A 599 -1.63 -18.53 -6.96
C SER A 599 -2.46 -19.58 -7.70
N TYR A 600 -3.51 -20.13 -7.07
CA TYR A 600 -4.37 -21.19 -7.63
C TYR A 600 -3.63 -22.48 -8.02
N GLY A 601 -2.46 -22.73 -7.41
CA GLY A 601 -1.66 -23.95 -7.50
C GLY A 601 -2.26 -25.11 -6.72
N PHE A 602 -3.54 -25.44 -6.97
CA PHE A 602 -4.32 -26.38 -6.18
C PHE A 602 -3.72 -27.78 -6.08
N TYR A 603 -3.03 -28.23 -7.14
CA TYR A 603 -2.37 -29.53 -7.14
C TYR A 603 -1.34 -29.65 -6.01
N VAL A 604 -0.45 -28.66 -5.89
CA VAL A 604 0.58 -28.66 -4.85
C VAL A 604 -0.01 -28.37 -3.48
N ALA A 605 -1.01 -27.47 -3.39
CA ALA A 605 -1.70 -27.21 -2.12
C ALA A 605 -2.39 -28.48 -1.58
N LEU A 606 -3.00 -29.28 -2.45
CA LEU A 606 -3.56 -30.59 -2.08
C LEU A 606 -2.47 -31.56 -1.64
N GLN A 607 -1.35 -31.66 -2.36
CA GLN A 607 -0.22 -32.50 -1.95
C GLN A 607 0.30 -32.14 -0.57
N VAL A 608 0.45 -30.85 -0.26
CA VAL A 608 0.87 -30.40 1.08
C VAL A 608 -0.17 -30.76 2.13
N MET A 609 -1.46 -30.62 1.82
CA MET A 609 -2.55 -31.03 2.72
C MET A 609 -2.52 -32.54 3.00
N GLU A 610 -2.16 -33.39 2.03
CA GLU A 610 -1.99 -34.83 2.26
C GLU A 610 -0.86 -35.18 3.23
N LEU A 611 0.14 -34.30 3.37
CA LEU A 611 1.26 -34.47 4.30
C LEU A 611 0.91 -34.02 5.73
N GLU A 612 -0.22 -33.34 5.92
CA GLU A 612 -0.67 -32.86 7.23
C GLU A 612 -1.24 -34.04 8.05
N SER A 613 -0.67 -34.24 9.22
CA SER A 613 -1.03 -35.37 10.10
C SER A 613 -1.96 -34.96 11.24
N LEU A 614 -1.97 -33.68 11.60
CA LEU A 614 -2.82 -33.18 12.67
C LEU A 614 -4.22 -32.89 12.10
N PRO A 615 -5.30 -33.53 12.63
CA PRO A 615 -6.64 -33.36 12.08
C PRO A 615 -7.14 -31.92 12.08
N ASP A 616 -6.76 -31.11 13.06
CA ASP A 616 -7.14 -29.70 13.14
C ASP A 616 -6.54 -28.88 11.99
N ARG A 617 -5.22 -28.99 11.76
CA ARG A 617 -4.54 -28.36 10.63
C ARG A 617 -5.01 -28.90 9.28
N GLN A 618 -5.24 -30.21 9.19
CA GLN A 618 -5.65 -30.86 7.94
C GLN A 618 -7.06 -30.40 7.53
N ALA A 619 -8.01 -30.36 8.47
CA ALA A 619 -9.34 -29.83 8.22
C ALA A 619 -9.30 -28.37 7.78
N ALA A 620 -8.51 -27.52 8.45
CA ALA A 620 -8.38 -26.11 8.09
C ALA A 620 -7.83 -25.94 6.66
N LYS A 621 -6.79 -26.70 6.26
CA LYS A 621 -6.24 -26.68 4.89
C LYS A 621 -7.27 -27.12 3.84
N LEU A 622 -8.04 -28.18 4.11
CA LEU A 622 -9.12 -28.64 3.22
C LEU A 622 -10.19 -27.56 3.04
N LEU A 623 -10.61 -26.91 4.13
CA LEU A 623 -11.60 -25.84 4.08
C LEU A 623 -11.11 -24.61 3.32
N ALA A 624 -9.84 -24.24 3.45
CA ALA A 624 -9.25 -23.13 2.71
C ALA A 624 -9.24 -23.39 1.19
N ILE A 625 -8.89 -24.62 0.77
CA ILE A 625 -8.97 -25.01 -0.64
C ILE A 625 -10.42 -25.02 -1.12
N ALA A 626 -11.33 -25.64 -0.36
CA ALA A 626 -12.76 -25.73 -0.70
C ALA A 626 -13.40 -24.34 -0.85
N LYS A 627 -13.10 -23.41 0.07
CA LYS A 627 -13.54 -22.01 -0.01
C LYS A 627 -13.06 -21.36 -1.30
N THR A 628 -11.80 -21.54 -1.66
CA THR A 628 -11.23 -20.98 -2.89
C THR A 628 -11.89 -21.60 -4.14
N TYR A 629 -12.19 -22.89 -4.14
CA TYR A 629 -12.97 -23.53 -5.21
C TYR A 629 -14.40 -22.98 -5.31
N ALA A 630 -15.08 -22.78 -4.19
CA ALA A 630 -16.43 -22.19 -4.18
C ALA A 630 -16.43 -20.76 -4.75
N GLN A 631 -15.45 -19.94 -4.37
CA GLN A 631 -15.26 -18.59 -4.94
C GLN A 631 -15.11 -18.65 -6.47
N LEU A 632 -14.30 -19.58 -6.96
CA LEU A 632 -14.09 -19.82 -8.40
C LEU A 632 -15.26 -20.55 -9.10
N GLN A 633 -16.40 -20.76 -8.43
CA GLN A 633 -17.58 -21.47 -8.94
C GLN A 633 -17.33 -22.95 -9.29
N ARG A 634 -16.27 -23.55 -8.74
CA ARG A 634 -15.98 -24.98 -8.83
C ARG A 634 -16.69 -25.72 -7.70
N ASN A 635 -18.02 -25.59 -7.66
CA ASN A 635 -18.85 -26.00 -6.52
C ASN A 635 -18.77 -27.50 -6.24
N GLU A 636 -18.75 -28.35 -7.26
CA GLU A 636 -18.61 -29.80 -7.08
C GLU A 636 -17.26 -30.18 -6.46
N ASP A 637 -16.17 -29.54 -6.91
CA ASP A 637 -14.83 -29.75 -6.33
C ASP A 637 -14.77 -29.26 -4.87
N ALA A 638 -15.41 -28.11 -4.59
CA ALA A 638 -15.53 -27.60 -3.24
C ALA A 638 -16.27 -28.60 -2.34
N LEU A 639 -17.42 -29.12 -2.78
CA LEU A 639 -18.23 -30.08 -2.01
C LEU A 639 -17.47 -31.37 -1.69
N VAL A 640 -16.71 -31.90 -2.64
CA VAL A 640 -15.87 -33.09 -2.41
C VAL A 640 -14.87 -32.83 -1.28
N LEU A 641 -14.24 -31.65 -1.27
CA LEU A 641 -13.27 -31.28 -0.23
C LEU A 641 -13.95 -30.96 1.11
N LEU A 642 -15.13 -30.35 1.12
CA LEU A 642 -15.91 -30.12 2.34
C LEU A 642 -16.34 -31.44 2.99
N ASP A 643 -16.78 -32.43 2.19
CA ASP A 643 -17.16 -33.75 2.70
C ASP A 643 -15.98 -34.45 3.36
N ARG A 644 -14.79 -34.27 2.78
CA ARG A 644 -13.54 -34.78 3.35
C ARG A 644 -13.15 -34.01 4.61
N ALA A 645 -13.23 -32.68 4.59
CA ALA A 645 -12.94 -31.83 5.75
C ALA A 645 -13.85 -32.19 6.93
N PHE A 646 -15.13 -32.48 6.69
CA PHE A 646 -16.06 -32.90 7.73
C PHE A 646 -15.68 -34.24 8.38
N LYS A 647 -15.17 -35.19 7.60
CA LYS A 647 -14.66 -36.46 8.16
C LYS A 647 -13.42 -36.25 9.01
N VAL A 648 -12.50 -35.38 8.56
CA VAL A 648 -11.27 -35.05 9.30
C VAL A 648 -11.60 -34.26 10.56
N ALA A 649 -12.51 -33.29 10.50
CA ALA A 649 -12.92 -32.49 11.65
C ALA A 649 -13.51 -33.34 12.79
N GLN A 650 -14.19 -34.45 12.48
CA GLN A 650 -14.68 -35.41 13.48
C GLN A 650 -13.56 -36.13 14.24
N GLN A 651 -12.32 -36.11 13.74
CA GLN A 651 -11.15 -36.70 14.38
C GLN A 651 -10.41 -35.71 15.29
N ILE A 652 -10.81 -34.43 15.31
CA ILE A 652 -10.25 -33.43 16.22
C ILE A 652 -10.64 -33.77 17.65
N ALA A 653 -9.64 -33.90 18.52
CA ALA A 653 -9.81 -34.30 19.91
C ALA A 653 -10.61 -33.26 20.72
N ASP A 654 -11.30 -33.74 21.75
CA ASP A 654 -11.99 -32.89 22.73
C ASP A 654 -11.00 -31.99 23.50
N PRO A 655 -11.45 -30.83 24.03
CA PRO A 655 -12.84 -30.34 24.00
C PRO A 655 -13.28 -29.77 22.64
N GLU A 656 -14.59 -29.74 22.38
CA GLU A 656 -15.17 -29.18 21.14
C GLU A 656 -14.70 -27.75 20.88
N SER A 657 -14.60 -26.94 21.94
CA SER A 657 -14.05 -25.59 21.91
C SER A 657 -12.82 -25.50 22.82
N ARG A 658 -11.70 -24.98 22.30
CA ARG A 658 -10.45 -24.78 23.04
C ARG A 658 -10.15 -23.28 23.17
N MET A 659 -9.46 -22.91 24.24
CA MET A 659 -8.88 -21.57 24.43
C MET A 659 -7.36 -21.68 24.39
N ILE A 660 -6.70 -20.76 23.72
CA ILE A 660 -5.24 -20.64 23.63
C ILE A 660 -4.79 -19.43 24.45
N GLN A 661 -3.87 -19.66 25.38
CA GLN A 661 -3.17 -18.58 26.07
C GLN A 661 -2.15 -17.93 25.13
N VAL A 662 -2.36 -16.66 24.78
CA VAL A 662 -1.43 -15.88 23.94
C VAL A 662 -0.46 -15.07 24.81
N SER A 663 -0.90 -14.61 25.97
CA SER A 663 -0.08 -13.90 26.96
C SER A 663 -0.60 -14.19 28.37
N GLU A 664 0.12 -13.82 29.43
CA GLU A 664 -0.32 -14.00 30.83
C GLU A 664 -1.76 -13.48 31.11
N TYR A 665 -2.23 -12.48 30.35
CA TYR A 665 -3.53 -11.84 30.54
C TYR A 665 -4.48 -12.02 29.34
N THR A 666 -4.16 -12.86 28.37
CA THR A 666 -4.94 -12.98 27.13
C THR A 666 -5.13 -14.43 26.73
N GLU A 667 -6.36 -14.89 26.82
CA GLU A 667 -6.84 -16.13 26.22
C GLU A 667 -7.68 -15.78 24.97
N VAL A 668 -7.45 -16.49 23.88
CA VAL A 668 -8.23 -16.37 22.64
C VAL A 668 -8.80 -17.72 22.25
N PRO A 669 -9.96 -17.79 21.57
CA PRO A 669 -10.47 -19.04 21.04
C PRO A 669 -9.49 -19.70 20.07
N ASP A 670 -9.40 -21.03 20.11
CA ASP A 670 -8.62 -21.80 19.16
C ASP A 670 -9.36 -21.95 17.83
N GLU A 671 -8.96 -21.16 16.84
CA GLU A 671 -9.47 -21.19 15.47
C GLU A 671 -9.28 -22.53 14.73
N SER A 672 -8.53 -23.47 15.30
CA SER A 672 -8.27 -24.80 14.76
C SER A 672 -9.10 -25.90 15.45
N ASP A 673 -9.83 -25.58 16.52
CA ASP A 673 -10.65 -26.57 17.22
C ASP A 673 -11.85 -27.08 16.38
N ARG A 674 -12.53 -28.08 16.93
CA ARG A 674 -13.64 -28.76 16.24
C ARG A 674 -14.84 -27.84 16.03
N ALA A 675 -15.17 -26.98 17.00
CA ALA A 675 -16.24 -26.00 16.90
C ALA A 675 -16.03 -25.02 15.74
N HIS A 676 -14.81 -24.48 15.59
CA HIS A 676 -14.47 -23.56 14.52
C HIS A 676 -14.48 -24.25 13.16
N GLN A 677 -13.98 -25.49 13.06
CA GLN A 677 -14.08 -26.25 11.80
C GLN A 677 -15.53 -26.55 11.41
N TYR A 678 -16.41 -26.92 12.36
CA TYR A 678 -17.83 -27.12 12.10
C TYR A 678 -18.53 -25.83 11.69
N THR A 679 -18.19 -24.70 12.32
CA THR A 679 -18.69 -23.38 11.94
C THR A 679 -18.34 -23.06 10.50
N ARG A 680 -17.08 -23.20 10.10
CA ARG A 680 -16.61 -22.98 8.73
C ARG A 680 -17.28 -23.92 7.72
N LEU A 681 -17.45 -25.19 8.07
CA LEU A 681 -18.19 -26.17 7.24
C LEU A 681 -19.63 -25.75 6.99
N VAL A 682 -20.36 -25.38 8.05
CA VAL A 682 -21.75 -24.93 7.94
C VAL A 682 -21.85 -23.70 7.04
N LYS A 683 -21.01 -22.68 7.28
CA LYS A 683 -20.98 -21.46 6.47
C LYS A 683 -20.76 -21.78 4.99
N LEU A 684 -19.80 -22.65 4.66
CA LEU A 684 -19.50 -23.03 3.27
C LEU A 684 -20.61 -23.89 2.64
N TYR A 685 -21.22 -24.83 3.37
CA TYR A 685 -22.35 -25.60 2.84
C TYR A 685 -23.61 -24.74 2.65
N VAL A 686 -23.86 -23.76 3.52
CA VAL A 686 -24.93 -22.79 3.33
C VAL A 686 -24.68 -21.96 2.07
N ALA A 687 -23.46 -21.45 1.89
CA ALA A 687 -23.09 -20.69 0.68
C ALA A 687 -23.21 -21.51 -0.61
N LEU A 688 -23.07 -22.83 -0.53
CA LEU A 688 -23.23 -23.77 -1.66
C LEU A 688 -24.64 -24.37 -1.76
N GLU A 689 -25.61 -23.87 -0.99
CA GLU A 689 -27.00 -24.34 -0.99
C GLU A 689 -27.13 -25.86 -0.74
N ARG A 690 -26.45 -26.37 0.30
CA ARG A 690 -26.51 -27.78 0.72
C ARG A 690 -27.07 -27.95 2.13
N PRO A 691 -28.37 -27.67 2.36
CA PRO A 691 -28.98 -27.70 3.70
C PRO A 691 -28.96 -29.09 4.35
N ASP A 692 -28.99 -30.16 3.55
CA ASP A 692 -28.86 -31.55 4.00
C ASP A 692 -27.47 -31.82 4.63
N LYS A 693 -26.40 -31.28 4.02
CA LYS A 693 -25.04 -31.37 4.56
C LYS A 693 -24.85 -30.52 5.80
N VAL A 694 -25.45 -29.32 5.83
CA VAL A 694 -25.45 -28.47 7.03
C VAL A 694 -26.06 -29.22 8.21
N GLN A 695 -27.21 -29.87 8.03
CA GLN A 695 -27.88 -30.61 9.10
C GLN A 695 -27.02 -31.75 9.64
N GLN A 696 -26.28 -32.46 8.76
CA GLN A 696 -25.35 -33.52 9.18
C GLN A 696 -24.22 -32.99 10.08
N VAL A 697 -23.72 -31.78 9.83
CA VAL A 697 -22.72 -31.13 10.70
C VAL A 697 -23.36 -30.75 12.03
N ILE A 698 -24.53 -30.11 12.00
CA ILE A 698 -25.26 -29.65 13.20
C ILE A 698 -25.58 -30.80 14.17
N GLU A 699 -25.95 -31.97 13.65
CA GLU A 699 -26.20 -33.18 14.43
C GLU A 699 -24.98 -33.68 15.23
N ARG A 700 -23.77 -33.28 14.84
CA ARG A 700 -22.51 -33.66 15.54
C ARG A 700 -22.06 -32.65 16.59
N ILE A 701 -22.66 -31.47 16.65
CA ILE A 701 -22.29 -30.41 17.59
C ILE A 701 -22.76 -30.75 18.99
N GLN A 702 -21.87 -30.65 19.97
CA GLN A 702 -22.14 -30.94 21.39
C GLN A 702 -22.75 -29.72 22.09
N SER A 703 -22.19 -28.52 21.84
CA SER A 703 -22.64 -27.26 22.40
C SER A 703 -24.02 -26.86 21.87
N THR A 704 -25.00 -26.68 22.76
CA THR A 704 -26.35 -26.26 22.39
C THR A 704 -26.37 -24.85 21.82
N THR A 705 -25.58 -23.93 22.39
CA THR A 705 -25.51 -22.54 21.91
C THR A 705 -24.91 -22.46 20.52
N LEU A 706 -23.85 -23.24 20.24
CA LEU A 706 -23.26 -23.33 18.91
C LEU A 706 -24.24 -23.97 17.91
N ARG A 707 -24.96 -25.00 18.33
CA ARG A 707 -25.98 -25.66 17.49
C ARG A 707 -27.07 -24.68 17.06
N ASP A 708 -27.61 -23.91 18.01
CA ASP A 708 -28.66 -22.92 17.73
C ASP A 708 -28.13 -21.83 16.78
N TYR A 709 -26.91 -21.35 17.02
CA TYR A 709 -26.24 -20.37 16.15
C TYR A 709 -26.05 -20.91 14.72
N LEU A 710 -25.54 -22.12 14.56
CA LEU A 710 -25.35 -22.70 13.22
C LEU A 710 -26.66 -23.11 12.55
N GLN A 711 -27.72 -23.39 13.32
CA GLN A 711 -29.06 -23.57 12.77
C GLN A 711 -29.60 -22.26 12.20
N ALA A 712 -29.34 -21.12 12.85
CA ALA A 712 -29.73 -19.78 12.38
C ALA A 712 -29.09 -19.41 11.03
N TRP A 713 -27.90 -19.94 10.71
CA TRP A 713 -27.29 -19.78 9.38
C TRP A 713 -28.17 -20.28 8.22
N ILE A 714 -29.02 -21.29 8.44
CA ILE A 714 -29.93 -21.82 7.42
C ILE A 714 -31.19 -20.94 7.26
N HIS A 715 -31.72 -20.41 8.36
CA HIS A 715 -33.09 -19.88 8.41
C HIS A 715 -33.20 -18.36 8.37
N CYS A 716 -32.10 -17.61 8.57
CA CYS A 716 -32.10 -16.14 8.70
C CYS A 716 -31.64 -15.36 7.45
#